data_AF-A0A1G7TCQ5-F1
#
_entry.id   AF-A0A1G7TCQ5-F1
#
_cell.length_a   1.000
_cell.length_b   1.000
_cell.length_c   1.000
_cell.angle_alpha   90.00
_cell.angle_beta   90.00
_cell.angle_gamma   90.00
#
_symmetry.space_group_name_H-M   'P 1'
#
loop_
_entity.id
_entity.type
_entity.pdbx_description
1 polymer ?
#
loop_
_entity_poly.entity_id
_entity_poly.type
_entity_poly.pdbx_seq_one_letter_code
_entity_poly.pdbx_strand_id
1 'polypeptide(L)'
;MTLDELLKSLRNLNDQNDFSAIANLYDNEGLPEGANASILTEYAIAFRELGRFFECDDALQQALTLNPKHKRAKSIARIFEQDERRYQNKQKSITSPRYISSYYNLGVKNYNSGNYGRAIELLKIVSSIAPDFETVFEIMGQCYLKLGDIKAAKKTFKLGISYGKSVELFIGLSEVYQRLDKMVEASDTIERAMKTYGRTEKLMFEIASIHQKQKEYAKSNAWFNRIARKNEKNALVFMNLGINHLFNRNHEDALDNFEKAAFILSKSYLKENASPNDRSNLAACYAYRGNAFRALESYEEAISSYTQAIALLPDNFENYYNRALVYSKLSSISESDKAYEYMITAYSDFERAWINIEETDTYFSVIVEIFNDELQRYRRNDQLFRILLVINKIRNLLATEGRSVAHFTSLSVAKNLILNDSKFRLSEGTFLNDTSEGTELSRYLEIPNSTIGKFERVIDKKFLPKWFIGSFVQESETNDLTLWRMYGKEGADEAQGCSITVNSNKLLNQFNEFIYNSDKSYFRNILQQSSGENFDQDFVFFQVAYYQTSTSTFIVPTLSPEGNVSLNHRMNELKEQVREYYDKYGHDETEVYFLESLLSQIKYLFKTEDYKHEQEVRIIIRGGMFPKEVDMNFTPPKVYINTFPIGPCITKIVLGPKVNRADEWASAFYYHLEKTNVRPEIFISSLPFK
;
A
#
# COMPACT_ATOMS: atom_id res chain seq x y z
N MET A 1 -30.11 4.01 -43.01
CA MET A 1 -30.30 5.16 -43.92
C MET A 1 -28.93 5.67 -44.32
N THR A 2 -28.67 5.94 -45.59
CA THR A 2 -27.38 6.52 -46.02
C THR A 2 -27.29 7.98 -45.54
N LEU A 3 -26.06 8.53 -45.39
CA LEU A 3 -25.88 9.93 -44.95
C LEU A 3 -26.56 10.94 -45.89
N ASP A 4 -26.64 10.65 -47.19
CA ASP A 4 -27.34 11.49 -48.18
C ASP A 4 -28.86 11.42 -48.04
N GLU A 5 -29.43 10.25 -47.73
CA GLU A 5 -30.85 10.08 -47.43
C GLU A 5 -31.22 10.79 -46.12
N LEU A 6 -30.36 10.68 -45.10
CA LEU A 6 -30.52 11.39 -43.84
C LEU A 6 -30.52 12.90 -44.07
N LEU A 7 -29.55 13.42 -44.81
CA LEU A 7 -29.47 14.85 -45.11
C LEU A 7 -30.71 15.37 -45.86
N LYS A 8 -31.23 14.59 -46.82
CA LYS A 8 -32.48 14.93 -47.51
C LYS A 8 -33.68 14.92 -46.58
N SER A 9 -33.77 13.93 -45.69
CA SER A 9 -34.82 13.83 -44.68
C SER A 9 -34.79 15.02 -43.72
N LEU A 10 -33.62 15.33 -43.14
CA LEU A 10 -33.43 16.45 -42.23
C LEU A 10 -33.77 17.79 -42.89
N ARG A 11 -33.41 18.00 -44.16
CA ARG A 11 -33.79 19.20 -44.91
C ARG A 11 -35.30 19.31 -45.10
N ASN A 12 -35.96 18.22 -45.49
CA ASN A 12 -37.41 18.22 -45.67
C ASN A 12 -38.14 18.51 -44.36
N LEU A 13 -37.69 17.93 -43.25
CA LEU A 13 -38.24 18.21 -41.92
C LEU A 13 -38.00 19.67 -41.50
N ASN A 14 -36.82 20.23 -41.77
CA ASN A 14 -36.53 21.65 -41.51
C ASN A 14 -37.39 22.57 -42.37
N ASP A 15 -37.61 22.25 -43.64
CA ASP A 15 -38.47 23.02 -44.56
C ASP A 15 -39.95 22.96 -44.13
N GLN A 16 -40.36 21.87 -43.46
CA GLN A 16 -41.69 21.70 -42.87
C GLN A 16 -41.83 22.29 -41.46
N ASN A 17 -40.74 22.84 -40.89
CA ASN A 17 -40.65 23.30 -39.50
C ASN A 17 -40.94 22.21 -38.44
N ASP A 18 -40.77 20.93 -38.77
CA ASP A 18 -40.90 19.83 -37.81
C ASP A 18 -39.58 19.59 -37.07
N PHE A 19 -39.18 20.58 -36.28
CA PHE A 19 -37.92 20.55 -35.54
C PHE A 19 -37.91 19.47 -34.45
N SER A 20 -39.09 19.10 -33.93
CA SER A 20 -39.23 18.08 -32.89
C SER A 20 -38.89 16.68 -33.41
N ALA A 21 -39.29 16.35 -34.64
CA ALA A 21 -38.91 15.10 -35.29
C ALA A 21 -37.38 14.99 -35.49
N ILE A 22 -36.73 16.10 -35.86
CA ILE A 22 -35.26 16.16 -36.02
C ILE A 22 -34.55 15.96 -34.67
N ALA A 23 -35.03 16.62 -33.61
CA ALA A 23 -34.52 16.43 -32.26
C ALA A 23 -34.67 14.99 -31.79
N ASN A 24 -35.83 14.35 -32.04
CA ASN A 24 -36.06 12.95 -31.66
C ASN A 24 -35.15 11.98 -32.42
N LEU A 25 -34.86 12.23 -33.70
CA LEU A 25 -33.88 11.43 -34.46
C LEU A 25 -32.49 11.50 -33.82
N TYR A 26 -32.06 12.71 -33.44
CA TYR A 26 -30.79 12.90 -32.73
C TYR A 26 -30.77 12.25 -31.35
N ASP A 27 -31.85 12.39 -30.59
CA ASP A 27 -31.91 11.89 -29.20
C ASP A 27 -32.00 10.35 -29.16
N ASN A 28 -32.61 9.71 -30.16
CA ASN A 28 -32.72 8.25 -30.24
C ASN A 28 -31.51 7.56 -30.90
N GLU A 29 -30.97 8.14 -31.98
CA GLU A 29 -29.94 7.49 -32.80
C GLU A 29 -28.54 8.11 -32.62
N GLY A 30 -28.44 9.27 -31.97
CA GLY A 30 -27.21 10.02 -31.82
C GLY A 30 -26.74 10.67 -33.12
N LEU A 31 -25.51 11.21 -33.11
CA LEU A 31 -24.85 11.67 -34.33
C LEU A 31 -24.38 10.47 -35.14
N PRO A 32 -24.80 10.33 -36.40
CA PRO A 32 -24.36 9.22 -37.23
C PRO A 32 -22.86 9.31 -37.50
N GLU A 33 -22.21 8.14 -37.48
CA GLU A 33 -20.78 8.02 -37.74
C GLU A 33 -20.45 8.56 -39.15
N GLY A 34 -19.50 9.49 -39.23
CA GLY A 34 -19.17 10.19 -40.48
C GLY A 34 -20.10 11.35 -40.86
N ALA A 35 -20.92 11.85 -39.93
CA ALA A 35 -21.74 13.05 -40.16
C ALA A 35 -20.90 14.22 -40.69
N ASN A 36 -21.29 14.74 -41.85
CA ASN A 36 -20.62 15.86 -42.49
C ASN A 36 -21.17 17.21 -41.99
N ALA A 37 -20.47 18.29 -42.35
CA ALA A 37 -20.85 19.65 -41.95
C ALA A 37 -22.29 20.04 -42.34
N SER A 38 -22.86 19.46 -43.41
CA SER A 38 -24.23 19.74 -43.83
C SER A 38 -25.26 19.11 -42.89
N ILE A 39 -25.07 17.85 -42.47
CA ILE A 39 -25.96 17.16 -41.53
C ILE A 39 -25.96 17.87 -40.18
N LEU A 40 -24.77 18.21 -39.66
CA LEU A 40 -24.62 18.98 -38.43
C LEU A 40 -25.28 20.36 -38.50
N THR A 41 -25.24 21.01 -39.67
CA THR A 41 -25.93 22.30 -39.87
C THR A 41 -27.45 22.15 -39.77
N GLU A 42 -28.04 21.07 -40.30
CA GLU A 42 -29.49 20.86 -40.24
C GLU A 42 -29.97 20.55 -38.80
N TYR A 43 -29.18 19.79 -38.04
CA TYR A 43 -29.43 19.59 -36.60
C TYR A 43 -29.32 20.91 -35.83
N ALA A 44 -28.28 21.71 -36.10
CA ALA A 44 -28.11 23.01 -35.46
C ALA A 44 -29.32 23.95 -35.66
N ILE A 45 -29.92 23.94 -36.86
CA ILE A 45 -31.12 24.74 -37.16
C ILE A 45 -32.28 24.29 -36.28
N ALA A 46 -32.57 22.99 -36.22
CA ALA A 46 -33.65 22.46 -35.41
C ALA A 46 -33.45 22.76 -33.92
N PHE A 47 -32.21 22.63 -33.43
CA PHE A 47 -31.88 22.94 -32.04
C PHE A 47 -32.04 24.43 -31.70
N ARG A 48 -31.67 25.33 -32.62
CA ARG A 48 -31.89 26.77 -32.47
C ARG A 48 -33.37 27.10 -32.28
N GLU A 49 -34.24 26.55 -33.13
CA GLU A 49 -35.68 26.81 -33.10
C GLU A 49 -36.38 26.18 -31.89
N LEU A 50 -35.87 25.04 -31.40
CA LEU A 50 -36.36 24.40 -30.17
C LEU A 50 -35.83 25.06 -28.88
N GLY A 51 -34.93 26.04 -28.98
CA GLY A 51 -34.26 26.64 -27.83
C GLY A 51 -33.27 25.69 -27.14
N ARG A 52 -32.82 24.64 -27.83
CA ARG A 52 -31.73 23.74 -27.46
C ARG A 52 -30.39 24.40 -27.81
N PHE A 53 -30.12 25.53 -27.17
CA PHE A 53 -29.03 26.44 -27.55
C PHE A 53 -27.64 25.77 -27.46
N PHE A 54 -27.46 24.83 -26.54
CA PHE A 54 -26.21 24.08 -26.44
C PHE A 54 -26.01 23.15 -27.64
N GLU A 55 -26.98 22.29 -27.94
CA GLU A 55 -26.87 21.35 -29.05
C GLU A 55 -26.75 22.09 -30.39
N CYS A 56 -27.31 23.29 -30.47
CA CYS A 56 -27.09 24.22 -31.57
C CYS A 56 -25.61 24.66 -31.67
N ASP A 57 -25.02 25.20 -30.60
CA ASP A 57 -23.62 25.67 -30.60
C ASP A 57 -22.63 24.54 -30.89
N ASP A 58 -22.79 23.38 -30.24
CA ASP A 58 -21.92 22.21 -30.46
C ASP A 58 -21.99 21.71 -31.91
N ALA A 59 -23.19 21.56 -32.46
CA ALA A 59 -23.36 21.15 -33.86
C ALA A 59 -22.78 22.18 -34.84
N LEU A 60 -22.86 23.48 -34.55
CA LEU A 60 -22.24 24.54 -35.36
C LEU A 60 -20.71 24.52 -35.29
N GLN A 61 -20.14 24.35 -34.10
CA GLN A 61 -18.69 24.26 -33.92
C GLN A 61 -18.12 23.03 -34.62
N GLN A 62 -18.76 21.86 -34.48
CA GLN A 62 -18.36 20.65 -35.19
C GLN A 62 -18.49 20.82 -36.71
N ALA A 63 -19.58 21.41 -37.21
CA ALA A 63 -19.77 21.68 -38.63
C ALA A 63 -18.68 22.60 -39.20
N LEU A 64 -18.31 23.65 -38.47
CA LEU A 64 -17.29 24.61 -38.88
C LEU A 64 -15.86 24.08 -38.70
N THR A 65 -15.64 23.14 -37.79
CA THR A 65 -14.37 22.41 -37.67
C THR A 65 -14.16 21.49 -38.87
N LEU A 66 -15.19 20.73 -39.25
CA LEU A 66 -15.16 19.82 -40.39
C LEU A 66 -15.09 20.57 -41.73
N ASN A 67 -15.76 21.71 -41.85
CA ASN A 67 -15.67 22.57 -43.03
C ASN A 67 -15.71 24.06 -42.65
N PRO A 68 -14.54 24.68 -42.46
CA PRO A 68 -14.44 26.10 -42.11
C PRO A 68 -14.96 27.06 -43.19
N LYS A 69 -15.26 26.59 -44.41
CA LYS A 69 -15.82 27.39 -45.51
C LYS A 69 -17.31 27.11 -45.75
N HIS A 70 -17.97 26.30 -44.91
CA HIS A 70 -19.37 25.94 -45.08
C HIS A 70 -20.29 27.16 -44.92
N LYS A 71 -20.82 27.67 -46.03
CA LYS A 71 -21.59 28.93 -46.08
C LYS A 71 -22.83 28.90 -45.18
N ARG A 72 -23.61 27.81 -45.23
CA ARG A 72 -24.84 27.67 -44.45
C ARG A 72 -24.55 27.61 -42.96
N ALA A 73 -23.55 26.85 -42.53
CA ALA A 73 -23.13 26.78 -41.11
C ALA A 73 -22.66 28.15 -40.61
N LYS A 74 -21.87 28.88 -41.41
CA LYS A 74 -21.45 30.25 -41.05
C LYS A 74 -22.61 31.23 -40.94
N SER A 75 -23.59 31.15 -41.83
CA SER A 75 -24.78 32.00 -41.76
C SER A 75 -25.59 31.68 -40.51
N ILE A 76 -25.83 30.40 -40.21
CA ILE A 76 -26.55 29.99 -39.01
C ILE A 76 -25.76 30.34 -37.75
N ALA A 77 -24.43 30.16 -37.72
CA ALA A 77 -23.58 30.59 -36.61
C ALA A 77 -23.62 32.11 -36.40
N ARG A 78 -23.62 32.90 -37.47
CA ARG A 78 -23.75 34.36 -37.36
C ARG A 78 -25.14 34.79 -36.89
N ILE A 79 -26.19 34.10 -37.34
CA ILE A 79 -27.56 34.32 -36.87
C ILE A 79 -27.69 33.87 -35.42
N PHE A 80 -27.09 32.76 -35.04
CA PHE A 80 -27.05 32.26 -33.68
C PHE A 80 -26.27 33.21 -32.76
N GLU A 81 -25.11 33.73 -33.18
CA GLU A 81 -24.37 34.78 -32.47
C GLU A 81 -25.15 36.09 -32.41
N GLN A 82 -25.92 36.43 -33.44
CA GLN A 82 -26.78 37.62 -33.45
C GLN A 82 -27.99 37.43 -32.55
N ASP A 83 -28.62 36.26 -32.57
CA ASP A 83 -29.70 35.87 -31.67
C ASP A 83 -29.14 35.89 -30.25
N GLU A 84 -28.00 35.24 -29.98
CA GLU A 84 -27.26 35.26 -28.72
C GLU A 84 -26.95 36.70 -28.28
N ARG A 85 -26.42 37.58 -29.15
CA ARG A 85 -26.18 39.00 -28.84
C ARG A 85 -27.45 39.81 -28.66
N ARG A 86 -28.55 39.48 -29.36
CA ARG A 86 -29.86 40.14 -29.25
C ARG A 86 -30.61 39.68 -27.99
N TYR A 87 -30.36 38.45 -27.55
CA TYR A 87 -30.77 37.85 -26.28
C TYR A 87 -29.90 38.37 -25.11
N GLN A 88 -28.60 38.60 -25.32
CA GLN A 88 -27.70 39.27 -24.36
C GLN A 88 -28.04 40.76 -24.18
N ASN A 89 -28.42 41.47 -25.25
CA ASN A 89 -28.73 42.91 -25.21
C ASN A 89 -30.18 43.22 -24.76
N LYS A 90 -31.12 42.28 -24.84
CA LYS A 90 -32.44 42.41 -24.19
C LYS A 90 -32.35 41.94 -22.74
N GLN A 91 -31.90 42.84 -21.86
CA GLN A 91 -32.03 42.67 -20.41
C GLN A 91 -33.45 42.19 -20.04
N LYS A 92 -33.51 41.11 -19.24
CA LYS A 92 -34.68 40.35 -18.72
C LYS A 92 -35.08 39.03 -19.42
N SER A 93 -34.13 38.28 -19.99
CA SER A 93 -34.35 36.86 -20.35
C SER A 93 -33.15 35.94 -20.03
N ILE A 94 -32.23 36.36 -19.17
CA ILE A 94 -31.17 35.49 -18.61
C ILE A 94 -31.75 34.51 -17.57
N THR A 95 -33.03 34.67 -17.23
CA THR A 95 -33.81 33.81 -16.33
C THR A 95 -34.63 32.74 -17.05
N SER A 96 -34.36 32.40 -18.32
CA SER A 96 -35.07 31.29 -18.97
C SER A 96 -34.59 29.97 -18.37
N PRO A 97 -35.43 29.24 -17.60
CA PRO A 97 -34.98 28.04 -16.89
C PRO A 97 -34.42 26.96 -17.84
N ARG A 98 -34.88 26.92 -19.10
CA ARG A 98 -34.41 25.97 -20.12
C ARG A 98 -32.92 26.15 -20.47
N TYR A 99 -32.41 27.38 -20.47
CA TYR A 99 -31.01 27.65 -20.78
C TYR A 99 -30.07 27.21 -19.65
N ILE A 100 -30.42 27.56 -18.41
CA ILE A 100 -29.71 27.14 -17.19
C ILE A 100 -29.69 25.60 -17.09
N SER A 101 -30.84 24.96 -17.29
CA SER A 101 -30.94 23.49 -17.24
C SER A 101 -30.12 22.79 -18.32
N SER A 102 -30.03 23.33 -19.53
CA SER A 102 -29.26 22.72 -20.64
C SER A 102 -27.75 22.69 -20.33
N TYR A 103 -27.15 23.83 -19.99
CA TYR A 103 -25.72 23.89 -19.63
C TYR A 103 -25.40 23.12 -18.34
N TYR A 104 -26.29 23.15 -17.36
CA TYR A 104 -26.14 22.36 -16.13
C TYR A 104 -26.14 20.86 -16.41
N ASN A 105 -27.15 20.35 -17.13
CA ASN A 105 -27.26 18.92 -17.48
C ASN A 105 -26.05 18.44 -18.28
N LEU A 106 -25.52 19.28 -19.16
CA LEU A 106 -24.32 18.95 -19.91
C LEU A 106 -23.04 19.00 -19.05
N GLY A 107 -22.94 19.95 -18.13
CA GLY A 107 -21.87 19.99 -17.13
C GLY A 107 -21.85 18.70 -16.32
N VAL A 108 -23.02 18.24 -15.87
CA VAL A 108 -23.21 16.95 -15.19
C VAL A 108 -22.83 15.77 -16.10
N LYS A 109 -23.24 15.78 -17.38
CA LYS A 109 -22.88 14.73 -18.35
C LYS A 109 -21.36 14.63 -18.51
N ASN A 110 -20.67 15.76 -18.70
CA ASN A 110 -19.21 15.80 -18.82
C ASN A 110 -18.51 15.37 -17.53
N TYR A 111 -19.05 15.74 -16.37
CA TYR A 111 -18.57 15.27 -15.08
C TYR A 111 -18.65 13.75 -14.98
N ASN A 112 -19.80 13.16 -15.32
CA ASN A 112 -20.01 11.70 -15.31
C ASN A 112 -19.15 10.97 -16.35
N SER A 113 -18.84 11.61 -17.49
CA SER A 113 -17.92 11.09 -18.51
C SER A 113 -16.44 11.29 -18.19
N GLY A 114 -16.08 11.86 -17.03
CA GLY A 114 -14.69 12.10 -16.63
C GLY A 114 -14.02 13.32 -17.29
N ASN A 115 -14.77 14.08 -18.10
CA ASN A 115 -14.29 15.30 -18.77
C ASN A 115 -14.36 16.51 -17.83
N TYR A 116 -13.62 16.46 -16.71
CA TYR A 116 -13.73 17.43 -15.62
C TYR A 116 -13.44 18.88 -16.03
N GLY A 117 -12.45 19.10 -16.91
CA GLY A 117 -12.11 20.45 -17.41
C GLY A 117 -13.29 21.09 -18.16
N ARG A 118 -13.89 20.33 -19.07
CA ARG A 118 -15.06 20.79 -19.85
C ARG A 118 -16.28 20.98 -18.95
N ALA A 119 -16.50 20.08 -17.99
CA ALA A 119 -17.57 20.24 -17.00
C ALA A 119 -17.45 21.58 -16.24
N ILE A 120 -16.23 21.95 -15.81
CA ILE A 120 -15.98 23.22 -15.11
C ILE A 120 -16.31 24.43 -15.99
N GLU A 121 -15.90 24.42 -17.26
CA GLU A 121 -16.19 25.54 -18.18
C GLU A 121 -17.70 25.78 -18.32
N LEU A 122 -18.46 24.71 -18.52
CA LEU A 122 -19.90 24.77 -18.68
C LEU A 122 -20.59 25.22 -17.39
N LEU A 123 -20.15 24.71 -16.24
CA LEU A 123 -20.70 25.07 -14.93
C LEU A 123 -20.32 26.51 -14.51
N LYS A 124 -19.21 27.06 -15.00
CA LYS A 124 -18.88 28.49 -14.82
C LYS A 124 -19.89 29.41 -15.50
N ILE A 125 -20.37 29.04 -16.69
CA ILE A 125 -21.43 29.77 -17.39
C ILE A 125 -22.70 29.75 -16.52
N VAL A 126 -23.09 28.57 -16.02
CA VAL A 126 -24.27 28.44 -15.14
C VAL A 126 -24.14 29.29 -13.86
N SER A 127 -23.00 29.24 -13.16
CA SER A 127 -22.79 30.00 -11.92
C SER A 127 -22.70 31.52 -12.13
N SER A 128 -22.29 31.98 -13.33
CA SER A 128 -22.34 33.42 -13.67
C SER A 128 -23.77 33.96 -13.86
N ILE A 129 -24.71 33.07 -14.19
CA ILE A 129 -26.10 33.39 -14.50
C ILE A 129 -26.99 33.18 -13.28
N ALA A 130 -26.77 32.08 -12.55
CA ALA A 130 -27.48 31.68 -11.34
C ALA A 130 -26.48 31.42 -10.20
N PRO A 131 -25.97 32.48 -9.54
CA PRO A 131 -24.96 32.36 -8.49
C PRO A 131 -25.48 31.68 -7.22
N ASP A 132 -26.80 31.59 -7.04
CA ASP A 132 -27.47 30.88 -5.96
C ASP A 132 -27.71 29.38 -6.25
N PHE A 133 -27.30 28.88 -7.42
CA PHE A 133 -27.44 27.47 -7.76
C PHE A 133 -26.33 26.63 -7.13
N GLU A 134 -26.55 26.24 -5.87
CA GLU A 134 -25.60 25.53 -4.99
C GLU A 134 -24.96 24.29 -5.64
N THR A 135 -25.75 23.45 -6.32
CA THR A 135 -25.31 22.20 -6.93
C THR A 135 -24.24 22.40 -8.01
N VAL A 136 -24.17 23.58 -8.63
CA VAL A 136 -23.12 23.94 -9.60
C VAL A 136 -21.76 24.01 -8.90
N PHE A 137 -21.71 24.62 -7.71
CA PHE A 137 -20.48 24.73 -6.93
C PHE A 137 -20.06 23.38 -6.34
N GLU A 138 -21.03 22.52 -6.00
CA GLU A 138 -20.76 21.14 -5.56
C GLU A 138 -20.03 20.36 -6.65
N ILE A 139 -20.57 20.31 -7.86
CA ILE A 139 -19.99 19.57 -8.98
C ILE A 139 -18.66 20.20 -9.41
N MET A 140 -18.58 21.53 -9.50
CA MET A 140 -17.31 22.20 -9.83
C MET A 140 -16.23 21.91 -8.80
N GLY A 141 -16.56 21.94 -7.51
CA GLY A 141 -15.63 21.60 -6.43
C GLY A 141 -15.13 20.16 -6.54
N GLN A 142 -16.03 19.22 -6.85
CA GLN A 142 -15.68 17.81 -7.09
C GLN A 142 -14.79 17.64 -8.34
N CYS A 143 -15.08 18.33 -9.45
CA CYS A 143 -14.21 18.34 -10.62
C CYS A 143 -12.78 18.80 -10.27
N TYR A 144 -12.65 19.89 -9.49
CA TYR A 144 -11.35 20.37 -9.05
C TYR A 144 -10.62 19.38 -8.15
N LEU A 145 -11.33 18.69 -7.25
CA LEU A 145 -10.76 17.62 -6.44
C LEU A 145 -10.28 16.42 -7.26
N LYS A 146 -11.00 16.05 -8.33
CA LYS A 146 -10.60 14.98 -9.27
C LYS A 146 -9.39 15.37 -10.12
N LEU A 147 -9.26 16.65 -10.47
CA LEU A 147 -8.09 17.20 -11.17
C LEU A 147 -6.89 17.47 -10.25
N GLY A 148 -7.03 17.29 -8.93
CA GLY A 148 -5.96 17.56 -7.97
C GLY A 148 -5.77 19.06 -7.63
N ASP A 149 -6.60 19.96 -8.15
CA ASP A 149 -6.53 21.39 -7.82
C ASP A 149 -7.27 21.69 -6.50
N ILE A 150 -6.62 21.35 -5.39
CA ILE A 150 -7.16 21.52 -4.03
C ILE A 150 -7.44 23.00 -3.71
N LYS A 151 -6.66 23.94 -4.28
CA LYS A 151 -6.83 25.38 -4.03
C LYS A 151 -8.12 25.90 -4.67
N ALA A 152 -8.36 25.55 -5.94
CA ALA A 152 -9.58 25.92 -6.63
C ALA A 152 -10.82 25.24 -6.03
N ALA A 153 -10.71 23.96 -5.63
CA ALA A 153 -11.78 23.26 -4.92
C ALA A 153 -12.18 23.99 -3.64
N LYS A 154 -11.20 24.35 -2.79
CA LYS A 154 -11.43 25.09 -1.55
C LYS A 154 -12.16 26.41 -1.78
N LYS A 155 -11.72 27.18 -2.77
CA LYS A 155 -12.33 28.47 -3.12
C LYS A 155 -13.77 28.29 -3.59
N THR A 156 -14.00 27.27 -4.42
CA THR A 156 -15.32 26.96 -5.01
C THR A 156 -16.33 26.55 -3.95
N PHE A 157 -15.99 25.62 -3.05
CA PHE A 157 -16.89 25.23 -1.96
C PHE A 157 -17.20 26.39 -1.00
N LYS A 158 -16.19 27.20 -0.62
CA LYS A 158 -16.42 28.38 0.22
C LYS A 158 -17.35 29.40 -0.43
N LEU A 159 -17.20 29.59 -1.75
CA LEU A 159 -18.08 30.48 -2.52
C LEU A 159 -19.50 29.93 -2.58
N GLY A 160 -19.69 28.64 -2.85
CA GLY A 160 -21.00 28.00 -2.81
C GLY A 160 -21.69 28.16 -1.44
N ILE A 161 -20.96 27.95 -0.34
CA ILE A 161 -21.48 28.12 1.03
C ILE A 161 -21.92 29.57 1.30
N SER A 162 -21.31 30.55 0.63
CA SER A 162 -21.71 31.96 0.80
C SER A 162 -23.02 32.31 0.11
N TYR A 163 -23.41 31.56 -0.92
CA TYR A 163 -24.64 31.79 -1.67
C TYR A 163 -25.83 30.98 -1.16
N GLY A 164 -25.58 29.85 -0.50
CA GLY A 164 -26.63 28.89 -0.25
C GLY A 164 -26.40 27.91 0.90
N LYS A 165 -27.45 27.13 1.16
CA LYS A 165 -27.63 26.29 2.33
C LYS A 165 -27.65 24.78 2.01
N SER A 166 -26.55 24.27 1.46
CA SER A 166 -26.39 22.84 1.14
C SER A 166 -25.45 22.13 2.11
N VAL A 167 -25.81 20.91 2.50
CA VAL A 167 -24.98 20.03 3.35
C VAL A 167 -23.77 19.54 2.55
N GLU A 168 -23.96 19.22 1.28
CA GLU A 168 -22.97 18.70 0.34
C GLU A 168 -21.79 19.65 0.17
N LEU A 169 -22.01 20.96 0.19
CA LEU A 169 -20.93 21.96 0.13
C LEU A 169 -20.03 21.93 1.37
N PHE A 170 -20.59 21.71 2.57
CA PHE A 170 -19.79 21.57 3.79
C PHE A 170 -19.01 20.25 3.81
N ILE A 171 -19.60 19.18 3.28
CA ILE A 171 -18.92 17.88 3.11
C ILE A 171 -17.76 18.02 2.12
N GLY A 172 -17.98 18.65 0.96
CA GLY A 172 -16.91 18.90 -0.01
C GLY A 172 -15.78 19.77 0.57
N LEU A 173 -16.12 20.79 1.37
CA LEU A 173 -15.11 21.59 2.07
C LEU A 173 -14.37 20.79 3.16
N SER A 174 -15.04 19.89 3.87
CA SER A 174 -14.37 19.02 4.85
C SER A 174 -13.42 18.05 4.15
N GLU A 175 -13.79 17.49 2.99
CA GLU A 175 -12.93 16.64 2.17
C GLU A 175 -11.66 17.38 1.73
N VAL A 176 -11.79 18.64 1.31
CA VAL A 176 -10.65 19.52 1.00
C VAL A 176 -9.71 19.64 2.21
N TYR A 177 -10.24 19.84 3.42
CA TYR A 177 -9.41 19.93 4.61
C TYR A 177 -8.77 18.59 4.97
N GLN A 178 -9.47 17.47 4.82
CA GLN A 178 -8.90 16.13 5.00
C GLN A 178 -7.72 15.88 4.04
N ARG A 179 -7.84 16.26 2.76
CA ARG A 179 -6.74 16.14 1.78
C ARG A 179 -5.55 17.07 2.08
N LEU A 180 -5.77 18.14 2.84
CA LEU A 180 -4.72 19.03 3.33
C LEU A 180 -4.16 18.59 4.70
N ASP A 181 -4.57 17.43 5.21
CA ASP A 181 -4.26 16.91 6.54
C ASP A 181 -4.65 17.87 7.69
N LYS A 182 -5.70 18.67 7.45
CA LYS A 182 -6.26 19.66 8.38
C LYS A 182 -7.49 19.11 9.06
N MET A 183 -7.28 18.09 9.90
CA MET A 183 -8.36 17.29 10.46
C MET A 183 -9.27 18.07 11.43
N VAL A 184 -8.73 19.05 12.15
CA VAL A 184 -9.51 19.93 13.06
C VAL A 184 -10.43 20.85 12.26
N GLU A 185 -9.90 21.51 11.22
CA GLU A 185 -10.74 22.35 10.36
C GLU A 185 -11.80 21.55 9.60
N ALA A 186 -11.53 20.28 9.29
CA ALA A 186 -12.50 19.36 8.70
C ALA A 186 -13.65 19.07 9.67
N SER A 187 -13.36 18.67 10.93
CA SER A 187 -14.40 18.40 11.94
C SER A 187 -15.23 19.65 12.25
N ASP A 188 -14.59 20.80 12.45
CA ASP A 188 -15.26 22.08 12.73
C ASP A 188 -16.22 22.49 11.61
N THR A 189 -15.87 22.17 10.36
CA THR A 189 -16.72 22.45 9.20
C THR A 189 -17.99 21.60 9.23
N ILE A 190 -17.88 20.30 9.56
CA ILE A 190 -19.03 19.42 9.70
C ILE A 190 -19.89 19.77 10.92
N GLU A 191 -19.29 20.15 12.05
CA GLU A 191 -20.03 20.57 13.23
C GLU A 191 -20.83 21.86 13.00
N ARG A 192 -20.27 22.82 12.24
CA ARG A 192 -21.01 24.02 11.81
C ARG A 192 -22.20 23.66 10.92
N ALA A 193 -22.02 22.70 10.01
CA ALA A 193 -23.12 22.19 9.20
C ALA A 193 -24.20 21.55 10.09
N MET A 194 -23.83 20.72 11.07
CA MET A 194 -24.78 20.10 12.00
C MET A 194 -25.56 21.12 12.84
N LYS A 195 -24.96 22.24 13.23
CA LYS A 195 -25.65 23.33 13.92
C LYS A 195 -26.71 23.99 13.04
N THR A 196 -26.48 24.03 11.74
CA THR A 196 -27.36 24.72 10.77
C THR A 196 -28.46 23.82 10.23
N TYR A 197 -28.11 22.57 9.89
CA TYR A 197 -29.00 21.61 9.21
C TYR A 197 -29.50 20.49 10.12
N GLY A 198 -29.06 20.46 11.37
CA GLY A 198 -29.29 19.35 12.28
C GLY A 198 -28.38 18.15 12.00
N ARG A 199 -28.53 17.12 12.83
CA ARG A 199 -27.73 15.88 12.77
C ARG A 199 -28.32 14.92 11.75
N THR A 200 -28.15 15.23 10.47
CA THR A 200 -28.51 14.33 9.36
C THR A 200 -27.61 13.10 9.34
N GLU A 201 -28.08 12.00 8.77
CA GLU A 201 -27.30 10.76 8.66
C GLU A 201 -25.97 10.97 7.92
N LYS A 202 -25.98 11.70 6.80
CA LYS A 202 -24.76 12.06 6.05
C LYS A 202 -23.74 12.80 6.91
N LEU A 203 -24.16 13.87 7.62
CA LEU A 203 -23.25 14.63 8.47
C LEU A 203 -22.70 13.80 9.63
N MET A 204 -23.53 12.95 10.24
CA MET A 204 -23.09 12.03 11.30
C MET A 204 -22.08 11.01 10.78
N PHE A 205 -22.25 10.53 9.55
CA PHE A 205 -21.32 9.61 8.91
C PHE A 205 -19.98 10.31 8.66
N GLU A 206 -19.99 11.52 8.09
CA GLU A 206 -18.77 12.28 7.80
C GLU A 206 -17.96 12.61 9.06
N ILE A 207 -18.59 13.07 10.15
CA ILE A 207 -17.85 13.35 11.39
C ILE A 207 -17.29 12.05 12.00
N ALA A 208 -18.01 10.93 11.89
CA ALA A 208 -17.54 9.63 12.37
C ALA A 208 -16.29 9.17 11.59
N SER A 209 -16.30 9.33 10.27
CA SER A 209 -15.16 9.03 9.38
C SER A 209 -13.95 9.94 9.67
N ILE A 210 -14.17 11.22 9.97
CA ILE A 210 -13.08 12.13 10.37
C ILE A 210 -12.44 11.65 11.68
N HIS A 211 -13.23 11.33 12.71
CA HIS A 211 -12.70 10.78 13.97
C HIS A 211 -12.01 9.42 13.77
N GLN A 212 -12.51 8.57 12.88
CA GLN A 212 -11.86 7.30 12.53
C GLN A 212 -10.48 7.54 11.91
N LYS A 213 -10.32 8.49 10.98
CA LYS A 213 -9.02 8.87 10.40
C LYS A 213 -8.05 9.43 11.44
N GLN A 214 -8.56 10.12 12.46
CA GLN A 214 -7.78 10.58 13.61
C GLN A 214 -7.46 9.46 14.61
N LYS A 215 -7.87 8.21 14.36
CA LYS A 215 -7.78 7.06 15.26
C LYS A 215 -8.54 7.24 16.59
N GLU A 216 -9.48 8.17 16.63
CA GLU A 216 -10.37 8.42 17.78
C GLU A 216 -11.60 7.49 17.73
N TYR A 217 -11.36 6.17 17.75
CA TYR A 217 -12.39 5.14 17.50
C TYR A 217 -13.60 5.24 18.44
N ALA A 218 -13.41 5.63 19.70
CA ALA A 218 -14.52 5.80 20.65
C ALA A 218 -15.50 6.92 20.22
N LYS A 219 -14.97 8.07 19.75
CA LYS A 219 -15.81 9.18 19.25
C LYS A 219 -16.50 8.79 17.95
N SER A 220 -15.77 8.11 17.06
CA SER A 220 -16.32 7.59 15.81
C SER A 220 -17.49 6.61 16.07
N ASN A 221 -17.29 5.63 16.95
CA ASN A 221 -18.31 4.66 17.36
C ASN A 221 -19.55 5.32 17.97
N ALA A 222 -19.37 6.38 18.77
CA ALA A 222 -20.50 7.13 19.33
C ALA A 222 -21.40 7.75 18.24
N TRP A 223 -20.83 8.22 17.14
CA TRP A 223 -21.58 8.73 16.00
C TRP A 223 -22.22 7.62 15.17
N PHE A 224 -21.47 6.56 14.83
CA PHE A 224 -22.02 5.42 14.08
C PHE A 224 -23.16 4.73 14.82
N ASN A 225 -23.05 4.53 16.15
CA ASN A 225 -24.13 3.97 16.96
C ASN A 225 -25.41 4.84 16.95
N ARG A 226 -25.29 6.17 16.82
CA ARG A 226 -26.46 7.04 16.66
C ARG A 226 -27.14 6.84 15.31
N ILE A 227 -26.38 6.56 14.25
CA ILE A 227 -26.92 6.23 12.94
C ILE A 227 -27.60 4.85 12.99
N ALA A 228 -26.93 3.84 13.53
CA ALA A 228 -27.45 2.48 13.64
C ALA A 228 -28.81 2.43 14.38
N ARG A 229 -28.98 3.20 15.45
CA ARG A 229 -30.26 3.33 16.18
C ARG A 229 -31.41 3.93 15.36
N LYS A 230 -31.09 4.78 14.37
CA LYS A 230 -32.08 5.39 13.48
C LYS A 230 -32.35 4.54 12.24
N ASN A 231 -31.33 3.85 11.76
CA ASN A 231 -31.35 3.08 10.53
C ASN A 231 -30.56 1.77 10.71
N GLU A 232 -31.24 0.75 11.23
CA GLU A 232 -30.67 -0.59 11.47
C GLU A 232 -30.34 -1.36 10.19
N LYS A 233 -30.67 -0.82 9.01
CA LYS A 233 -30.39 -1.44 7.71
C LYS A 233 -29.21 -0.77 6.99
N ASN A 234 -28.52 0.19 7.62
CA ASN A 234 -27.33 0.78 7.03
C ASN A 234 -26.12 -0.12 7.24
N ALA A 235 -25.84 -1.01 6.27
CA ALA A 235 -24.71 -1.91 6.35
C ALA A 235 -23.35 -1.21 6.44
N LEU A 236 -23.20 -0.03 5.82
CA LEU A 236 -21.94 0.73 5.86
C LEU A 236 -21.61 1.17 7.29
N VAL A 237 -22.61 1.46 8.12
CA VAL A 237 -22.40 1.82 9.53
C VAL A 237 -21.83 0.64 10.31
N PHE A 238 -22.42 -0.55 10.16
CA PHE A 238 -21.91 -1.75 10.80
C PHE A 238 -20.51 -2.11 10.29
N MET A 239 -20.26 -1.98 8.99
CA MET A 239 -18.93 -2.20 8.43
C MET A 239 -17.89 -1.25 9.05
N ASN A 240 -18.20 0.04 9.21
CA ASN A 240 -17.29 1.00 9.83
C ASN A 240 -17.11 0.81 11.34
N LEU A 241 -18.17 0.40 12.06
CA LEU A 241 -18.05 -0.05 13.46
C LEU A 241 -17.10 -1.25 13.57
N GLY A 242 -17.28 -2.25 12.69
CA GLY A 242 -16.40 -3.42 12.63
C GLY A 242 -14.94 -3.04 12.37
N ILE A 243 -14.70 -2.13 11.41
CA ILE A 243 -13.36 -1.59 11.13
C ILE A 243 -12.77 -0.89 12.36
N ASN A 244 -13.54 -0.06 13.06
CA ASN A 244 -13.08 0.62 14.28
C ASN A 244 -12.71 -0.39 15.39
N HIS A 245 -13.53 -1.43 15.58
CA HIS A 245 -13.25 -2.48 16.56
C HIS A 245 -12.01 -3.30 16.17
N LEU A 246 -11.84 -3.63 14.89
CA LEU A 246 -10.67 -4.32 14.36
C LEU A 246 -9.39 -3.53 14.65
N PHE A 247 -9.37 -2.23 14.35
CA PHE A 247 -8.21 -1.37 14.63
C PHE A 247 -7.96 -1.13 16.12
N ASN A 248 -8.99 -1.26 16.95
CA ASN A 248 -8.88 -1.20 18.40
C ASN A 248 -8.54 -2.57 19.05
N ARG A 249 -8.23 -3.60 18.24
CA ARG A 249 -7.93 -4.99 18.69
C ARG A 249 -9.11 -5.69 19.41
N ASN A 250 -10.33 -5.21 19.21
CA ASN A 250 -11.55 -5.87 19.67
C ASN A 250 -12.09 -6.78 18.55
N HIS A 251 -11.40 -7.89 18.27
CA HIS A 251 -11.71 -8.71 17.10
C HIS A 251 -13.09 -9.39 17.16
N GLU A 252 -13.59 -9.77 18.34
CA GLU A 252 -14.93 -10.35 18.51
C GLU A 252 -16.05 -9.35 18.16
N ASP A 253 -16.00 -8.13 18.71
CA ASP A 253 -16.94 -7.05 18.38
C ASP A 253 -16.88 -6.71 16.88
N ALA A 254 -15.68 -6.77 16.29
CA ALA A 254 -15.50 -6.53 14.87
C ALA A 254 -16.25 -7.56 14.02
N LEU A 255 -16.13 -8.85 14.37
CA LEU A 255 -16.80 -9.95 13.68
C LEU A 255 -18.33 -9.83 13.76
N ASP A 256 -18.91 -9.55 14.92
CA ASP A 256 -20.38 -9.36 15.07
C ASP A 256 -20.89 -8.23 14.14
N ASN A 257 -20.15 -7.13 14.07
CA ASN A 257 -20.49 -6.02 13.18
C ASN A 257 -20.32 -6.38 11.69
N PHE A 258 -19.28 -7.11 11.31
CA PHE A 258 -19.10 -7.59 9.93
C PHE A 258 -20.16 -8.60 9.53
N GLU A 259 -20.61 -9.46 10.43
CA GLU A 259 -21.70 -10.41 10.15
C GLU A 259 -23.03 -9.71 9.93
N LYS A 260 -23.35 -8.70 10.75
CA LYS A 260 -24.52 -7.83 10.53
C LYS A 260 -24.45 -7.12 9.19
N ALA A 261 -23.30 -6.52 8.86
CA ALA A 261 -23.09 -5.85 7.57
C ALA A 261 -23.23 -6.82 6.39
N ALA A 262 -22.59 -7.99 6.44
CA ALA A 262 -22.65 -9.00 5.41
C ALA A 262 -24.06 -9.54 5.19
N PHE A 263 -24.85 -9.73 6.27
CA PHE A 263 -26.25 -10.16 6.16
C PHE A 263 -27.10 -9.13 5.41
N ILE A 264 -26.98 -7.85 5.76
CA ILE A 264 -27.72 -6.76 5.11
C ILE A 264 -27.30 -6.63 3.64
N LEU A 265 -25.98 -6.63 3.36
CA LEU A 265 -25.43 -6.49 2.02
C LEU A 265 -25.79 -7.66 1.12
N SER A 266 -25.73 -8.91 1.62
CA SER A 266 -26.14 -10.11 0.87
C SER A 266 -27.60 -10.03 0.45
N LYS A 267 -28.48 -9.55 1.33
CA LYS A 267 -29.89 -9.35 1.02
C LYS A 267 -30.12 -8.24 -0.02
N SER A 268 -29.28 -7.20 -0.03
CA SER A 268 -29.32 -6.16 -1.08
C SER A 268 -28.85 -6.72 -2.42
N TYR A 269 -27.74 -7.46 -2.40
CA TYR A 269 -27.10 -8.06 -3.57
C TYR A 269 -27.98 -9.09 -4.29
N LEU A 270 -28.82 -9.84 -3.56
CA LEU A 270 -29.71 -10.84 -4.15
C LEU A 270 -30.94 -10.26 -4.88
N LYS A 271 -31.12 -8.94 -4.92
CA LYS A 271 -32.23 -8.30 -5.66
C LYS A 271 -31.87 -8.17 -7.15
N GLU A 272 -32.86 -8.29 -8.03
CA GLU A 272 -32.70 -8.27 -9.51
C GLU A 272 -32.00 -7.01 -10.08
N ASN A 273 -31.83 -5.95 -9.29
CA ASN A 273 -31.18 -4.70 -9.68
C ASN A 273 -30.04 -4.29 -8.71
N ALA A 274 -29.22 -5.23 -8.26
CA ALA A 274 -28.09 -4.93 -7.38
C ALA A 274 -27.10 -3.97 -8.05
N SER A 275 -26.76 -2.88 -7.36
CA SER A 275 -25.77 -1.91 -7.84
C SER A 275 -24.36 -2.53 -7.83
N PRO A 276 -23.45 -2.15 -8.75
CA PRO A 276 -22.03 -2.45 -8.64
C PRO A 276 -21.42 -2.08 -7.27
N ASN A 277 -21.98 -1.07 -6.60
CA ASN A 277 -21.58 -0.68 -5.25
C ASN A 277 -21.96 -1.71 -4.19
N ASP A 278 -23.11 -2.39 -4.31
CA ASP A 278 -23.53 -3.42 -3.34
C ASP A 278 -22.60 -4.63 -3.40
N ARG A 279 -22.23 -5.05 -4.62
CA ARG A 279 -21.24 -6.11 -4.86
C ARG A 279 -19.88 -5.73 -4.26
N SER A 280 -19.43 -4.50 -4.49
CA SER A 280 -18.13 -4.03 -4.00
C SER A 280 -18.09 -3.89 -2.48
N ASN A 281 -19.16 -3.36 -1.88
CA ASN A 281 -19.29 -3.25 -0.42
C ASN A 281 -19.36 -4.62 0.25
N LEU A 282 -20.07 -5.59 -0.34
CA LEU A 282 -20.12 -6.96 0.17
C LEU A 282 -18.75 -7.63 0.10
N ALA A 283 -18.02 -7.47 -1.00
CA ALA A 283 -16.67 -7.98 -1.13
C ALA A 283 -15.72 -7.38 -0.08
N ALA A 284 -15.76 -6.05 0.10
CA ALA A 284 -14.98 -5.38 1.14
C ALA A 284 -15.33 -5.87 2.55
N CYS A 285 -16.61 -6.06 2.84
CA CYS A 285 -17.07 -6.60 4.12
C CYS A 285 -16.48 -7.99 4.41
N TYR A 286 -16.49 -8.89 3.42
CA TYR A 286 -15.86 -10.21 3.56
C TYR A 286 -14.35 -10.13 3.70
N ALA A 287 -13.69 -9.21 3.01
CA ALA A 287 -12.25 -8.97 3.16
C ALA A 287 -11.90 -8.52 4.60
N TYR A 288 -12.63 -7.55 5.15
CA TYR A 288 -12.41 -7.10 6.54
C TYR A 288 -12.76 -8.18 7.57
N ARG A 289 -13.78 -9.00 7.33
CA ARG A 289 -14.08 -10.18 8.15
C ARG A 289 -12.92 -11.18 8.12
N GLY A 290 -12.33 -11.42 6.94
CA GLY A 290 -11.13 -12.24 6.79
C GLY A 290 -9.93 -11.69 7.57
N ASN A 291 -9.74 -10.36 7.58
CA ASN A 291 -8.70 -9.70 8.38
C ASN A 291 -8.92 -9.92 9.89
N ALA A 292 -10.17 -9.83 10.36
CA ALA A 292 -10.49 -10.07 11.77
C ALA A 292 -10.24 -11.53 12.18
N PHE A 293 -10.64 -12.51 11.36
CA PHE A 293 -10.33 -13.93 11.61
C PHE A 293 -8.84 -14.23 11.57
N ARG A 294 -8.10 -13.62 10.63
CA ARG A 294 -6.63 -13.75 10.56
C ARG A 294 -5.96 -13.24 11.83
N ALA A 295 -6.41 -12.11 12.37
CA ALA A 295 -5.90 -11.55 13.63
C ALA A 295 -6.23 -12.42 14.86
N LEU A 296 -7.33 -13.19 14.80
CA LEU A 296 -7.67 -14.22 15.78
C LEU A 296 -7.00 -15.58 15.51
N GLU A 297 -6.10 -15.65 14.53
CA GLU A 297 -5.46 -16.89 14.06
C GLU A 297 -6.44 -18.00 13.61
N SER A 298 -7.69 -17.63 13.33
CA SER A 298 -8.73 -18.51 12.78
C SER A 298 -8.58 -18.58 11.26
N TYR A 299 -7.56 -19.31 10.80
CA TYR A 299 -7.07 -19.26 9.43
C TYR A 299 -8.06 -19.83 8.39
N GLU A 300 -8.80 -20.88 8.73
CA GLU A 300 -9.80 -21.49 7.86
C GLU A 300 -10.97 -20.53 7.56
N GLU A 301 -11.49 -19.85 8.58
CA GLU A 301 -12.53 -18.83 8.44
C GLU A 301 -12.03 -17.59 7.70
N ALA A 302 -10.76 -17.22 7.89
CA ALA A 302 -10.12 -16.16 7.13
C ALA A 302 -10.05 -16.52 5.63
N ILE A 303 -9.58 -17.72 5.28
CA ILE A 303 -9.55 -18.22 3.90
C ILE A 303 -10.94 -18.24 3.28
N SER A 304 -11.94 -18.73 4.02
CA SER A 304 -13.33 -18.75 3.56
C SER A 304 -13.83 -17.34 3.23
N SER A 305 -13.56 -16.37 4.13
CA SER A 305 -13.97 -14.98 3.95
C SER A 305 -13.28 -14.31 2.75
N TYR A 306 -11.95 -14.48 2.58
CA TYR A 306 -11.27 -13.97 1.39
C TYR A 306 -11.74 -14.65 0.11
N THR A 307 -12.06 -15.95 0.15
CA THR A 307 -12.60 -16.68 -1.00
C THR A 307 -13.96 -16.12 -1.43
N GLN A 308 -14.82 -15.77 -0.47
CA GLN A 308 -16.08 -15.06 -0.74
C GLN A 308 -15.83 -13.68 -1.34
N ALA A 309 -14.85 -12.92 -0.82
CA ALA A 309 -14.48 -11.61 -1.37
C ALA A 309 -13.94 -11.72 -2.81
N ILE A 310 -13.11 -12.71 -3.11
CA ILE A 310 -12.56 -13.00 -4.46
C ILE A 310 -13.68 -13.41 -5.43
N ALA A 311 -14.62 -14.25 -5.00
CA ALA A 311 -15.76 -14.63 -5.84
C ALA A 311 -16.61 -13.41 -6.25
N LEU A 312 -16.70 -12.42 -5.37
CA LEU A 312 -17.40 -11.17 -5.65
C LEU A 312 -16.54 -10.21 -6.49
N LEU A 313 -15.26 -10.02 -6.20
CA LEU A 313 -14.37 -9.16 -6.98
C LEU A 313 -13.11 -9.93 -7.39
N PRO A 314 -13.14 -10.66 -8.52
CA PRO A 314 -12.05 -11.53 -8.93
C PRO A 314 -10.80 -10.78 -9.39
N ASP A 315 -10.92 -9.49 -9.67
CA ASP A 315 -9.80 -8.62 -10.10
C ASP A 315 -9.21 -7.83 -8.91
N ASN A 316 -9.79 -7.95 -7.71
CA ASN A 316 -9.26 -7.27 -6.53
C ASN A 316 -8.06 -8.06 -5.99
N PHE A 317 -6.86 -7.56 -6.29
CA PHE A 317 -5.60 -8.16 -5.87
C PHE A 317 -5.43 -8.26 -4.34
N GLU A 318 -5.97 -7.31 -3.56
CA GLU A 318 -5.80 -7.29 -2.10
C GLU A 318 -6.37 -8.55 -1.44
N ASN A 319 -7.47 -9.07 -1.98
CA ASN A 319 -8.09 -10.29 -1.45
C ASN A 319 -7.23 -11.53 -1.69
N TYR A 320 -6.56 -11.63 -2.85
CA TYR A 320 -5.61 -12.71 -3.10
C TYR A 320 -4.39 -12.58 -2.22
N TYR A 321 -3.83 -11.36 -2.11
CA TYR A 321 -2.69 -11.10 -1.25
C TYR A 321 -2.96 -11.49 0.21
N ASN A 322 -4.09 -11.04 0.77
CA ASN A 322 -4.44 -11.35 2.15
C ASN A 322 -4.68 -12.86 2.37
N ARG A 323 -5.26 -13.56 1.39
CA ARG A 323 -5.43 -15.02 1.45
C ARG A 323 -4.09 -15.75 1.33
N ALA A 324 -3.19 -15.27 0.48
CA ALA A 324 -1.83 -15.80 0.35
C ALA A 324 -1.04 -15.72 1.66
N LEU A 325 -1.16 -14.61 2.40
CA LEU A 325 -0.55 -14.48 3.73
C LEU A 325 -1.05 -15.55 4.69
N VAL A 326 -2.36 -15.83 4.69
CA VAL A 326 -2.94 -16.89 5.54
C VAL A 326 -2.42 -18.27 5.13
N TYR A 327 -2.41 -18.58 3.83
CA TYR A 327 -1.87 -19.85 3.34
C TYR A 327 -0.37 -20.00 3.64
N SER A 328 0.42 -18.93 3.53
CA SER A 328 1.84 -18.96 3.90
C SER A 328 2.01 -19.25 5.40
N LYS A 329 1.19 -18.63 6.26
CA LYS A 329 1.20 -18.91 7.69
C LYS A 329 0.82 -20.37 7.99
N LEU A 330 -0.24 -20.89 7.37
CA LEU A 330 -0.64 -22.30 7.49
C LEU A 330 0.44 -23.26 6.99
N SER A 331 1.13 -22.92 5.90
CA SER A 331 2.27 -23.68 5.39
C SER A 331 3.42 -23.72 6.41
N SER A 332 3.71 -22.58 7.05
CA SER A 332 4.79 -22.45 8.03
C SER A 332 4.57 -23.26 9.31
N ILE A 333 3.32 -23.47 9.73
CA ILE A 333 2.97 -24.20 10.96
C ILE A 333 2.52 -25.65 10.71
N SER A 334 2.27 -26.04 9.46
CA SER A 334 1.84 -27.40 9.12
C SER A 334 3.03 -28.36 9.00
N GLU A 335 3.00 -29.45 9.76
CA GLU A 335 3.98 -30.53 9.67
C GLU A 335 3.62 -31.59 8.60
N SER A 336 2.47 -31.45 7.94
CA SER A 336 1.87 -32.45 7.04
C SER A 336 1.98 -32.07 5.57
N ASP A 337 1.64 -33.00 4.66
CA ASP A 337 1.54 -32.78 3.21
C ASP A 337 0.67 -31.56 2.83
N LYS A 338 -0.28 -31.15 3.69
CA LYS A 338 -1.06 -29.91 3.48
C LYS A 338 -0.20 -28.65 3.45
N ALA A 339 0.97 -28.67 4.08
CA ALA A 339 1.92 -27.55 4.03
C ALA A 339 2.30 -27.21 2.59
N TYR A 340 2.39 -28.24 1.73
CA TYR A 340 2.66 -28.08 0.30
C TYR A 340 1.51 -27.44 -0.45
N GLU A 341 0.31 -27.96 -0.25
CA GLU A 341 -0.89 -27.44 -0.90
C GLU A 341 -1.10 -25.96 -0.53
N TYR A 342 -0.92 -25.61 0.75
CA TYR A 342 -0.99 -24.23 1.22
C TYR A 342 0.10 -23.37 0.62
N MET A 343 1.34 -23.85 0.53
CA MET A 343 2.41 -23.07 -0.08
C MET A 343 2.13 -22.77 -1.57
N ILE A 344 1.76 -23.79 -2.34
CA ILE A 344 1.43 -23.63 -3.77
C ILE A 344 0.27 -22.64 -3.93
N THR A 345 -0.75 -22.76 -3.09
CA THR A 345 -1.91 -21.88 -3.14
C THR A 345 -1.53 -20.45 -2.75
N ALA A 346 -0.70 -20.26 -1.73
CA ALA A 346 -0.18 -18.95 -1.33
C ALA A 346 0.55 -18.27 -2.49
N TYR A 347 1.50 -18.97 -3.12
CA TYR A 347 2.22 -18.39 -4.24
C TYR A 347 1.33 -18.15 -5.47
N SER A 348 0.38 -19.04 -5.76
CA SER A 348 -0.58 -18.81 -6.85
C SER A 348 -1.45 -17.58 -6.59
N ASP A 349 -1.83 -17.34 -5.35
CA ASP A 349 -2.57 -16.15 -4.95
C ASP A 349 -1.68 -14.90 -4.98
N PHE A 350 -0.41 -14.98 -4.57
CA PHE A 350 0.55 -13.88 -4.76
C PHE A 350 0.71 -13.52 -6.23
N GLU A 351 0.86 -14.51 -7.11
CA GLU A 351 0.93 -14.28 -8.57
C GLU A 351 -0.31 -13.55 -9.09
N ARG A 352 -1.51 -14.02 -8.71
CA ARG A 352 -2.77 -13.37 -9.08
C ARG A 352 -2.91 -11.96 -8.52
N ALA A 353 -2.47 -11.76 -7.28
CA ALA A 353 -2.43 -10.44 -6.69
C ALA A 353 -1.57 -9.53 -7.55
N TRP A 354 -0.35 -9.95 -7.86
CA TRP A 354 0.61 -9.13 -8.61
C TRP A 354 0.23 -8.84 -10.06
N ILE A 355 -0.39 -9.78 -10.78
CA ILE A 355 -0.86 -9.55 -12.16
C ILE A 355 -1.92 -8.43 -12.21
N ASN A 356 -2.76 -8.34 -11.18
CA ASN A 356 -3.87 -7.40 -11.12
C ASN A 356 -3.47 -5.99 -10.60
N ILE A 357 -2.18 -5.70 -10.45
CA ILE A 357 -1.64 -4.43 -9.91
C ILE A 357 -1.46 -3.31 -10.97
N GLU A 358 -1.84 -3.55 -12.23
CA GLU A 358 -1.53 -2.76 -13.44
C GLU A 358 -0.11 -3.02 -14.00
N GLU A 359 -0.06 -3.35 -15.30
CA GLU A 359 1.13 -3.74 -16.10
C GLU A 359 2.18 -2.62 -16.32
N THR A 360 2.16 -1.51 -15.58
CA THR A 360 2.92 -0.30 -15.96
C THR A 360 4.30 -0.15 -15.33
N ASP A 361 4.72 -1.06 -14.46
CA ASP A 361 5.94 -0.87 -13.66
C ASP A 361 6.98 -1.99 -13.86
N THR A 362 8.05 -1.66 -14.56
CA THR A 362 9.15 -2.59 -14.97
C THR A 362 9.85 -3.27 -13.81
N TYR A 363 9.82 -2.67 -12.62
CA TYR A 363 10.35 -3.29 -11.41
C TYR A 363 9.49 -4.46 -10.91
N PHE A 364 8.16 -4.33 -10.98
CA PHE A 364 7.27 -5.39 -10.51
C PHE A 364 7.19 -6.56 -11.47
N SER A 365 7.21 -6.29 -12.78
CA SER A 365 7.24 -7.36 -13.78
C SER A 365 8.44 -8.29 -13.57
N VAL A 366 9.61 -7.75 -13.23
CA VAL A 366 10.82 -8.54 -12.96
C VAL A 366 10.68 -9.39 -11.69
N ILE A 367 10.12 -8.83 -10.61
CA ILE A 367 9.93 -9.58 -9.36
C ILE A 367 8.91 -10.72 -9.56
N VAL A 368 7.81 -10.46 -10.27
CA VAL A 368 6.79 -11.47 -10.59
C VAL A 368 7.36 -12.57 -11.48
N GLU A 369 8.16 -12.21 -12.49
CA GLU A 369 8.81 -13.18 -13.36
C GLU A 369 9.75 -14.10 -12.56
N ILE A 370 10.55 -13.55 -11.64
CA ILE A 370 11.42 -14.33 -10.76
C ILE A 370 10.60 -15.27 -9.86
N PHE A 371 9.55 -14.77 -9.22
CA PHE A 371 8.69 -15.59 -8.35
C PHE A 371 7.96 -16.68 -9.14
N ASN A 372 7.50 -16.39 -10.36
CA ASN A 372 6.85 -17.37 -11.21
C ASN A 372 7.84 -18.45 -11.64
N ASP A 373 9.07 -18.09 -12.03
CA ASP A 373 10.11 -19.08 -12.36
C ASP A 373 10.44 -19.97 -11.14
N GLU A 374 10.58 -19.39 -9.94
CA GLU A 374 10.76 -20.14 -8.68
C GLU A 374 9.59 -21.13 -8.45
N LEU A 375 8.34 -20.66 -8.59
CA LEU A 375 7.14 -21.49 -8.41
C LEU A 375 7.05 -22.62 -9.43
N GLN A 376 7.24 -22.33 -10.72
CA GLN A 376 7.18 -23.35 -11.77
C GLN A 376 8.22 -24.44 -11.53
N ARG A 377 9.38 -24.09 -10.97
CA ARG A 377 10.42 -25.05 -10.60
C ARG A 377 10.02 -25.89 -9.40
N TYR A 378 9.47 -25.30 -8.35
CA TYR A 378 8.94 -26.07 -7.21
C TYR A 378 7.86 -27.07 -7.65
N ARG A 379 6.98 -26.69 -8.58
CA ARG A 379 5.97 -27.61 -9.15
C ARG A 379 6.57 -28.75 -9.97
N ARG A 380 7.69 -28.52 -10.64
CA ARG A 380 8.38 -29.53 -11.47
C ARG A 380 9.29 -30.44 -10.66
N ASN A 381 9.77 -29.99 -9.50
CA ASN A 381 10.77 -30.68 -8.70
C ASN A 381 10.35 -30.77 -7.22
N ASP A 382 9.67 -31.87 -6.88
CA ASP A 382 9.17 -32.15 -5.52
C ASP A 382 10.30 -32.11 -4.45
N GLN A 383 11.53 -32.47 -4.83
CA GLN A 383 12.67 -32.47 -3.91
C GLN A 383 13.13 -31.06 -3.52
N LEU A 384 13.19 -30.11 -4.46
CA LEU A 384 13.49 -28.70 -4.12
C LEU A 384 12.47 -28.13 -3.16
N PHE A 385 11.22 -28.53 -3.33
CA PHE A 385 10.14 -28.12 -2.46
C PHE A 385 10.29 -28.72 -1.05
N ARG A 386 10.62 -30.00 -0.91
CA ARG A 386 10.93 -30.61 0.40
C ARG A 386 12.08 -29.89 1.10
N ILE A 387 13.14 -29.55 0.36
CA ILE A 387 14.26 -28.75 0.88
C ILE A 387 13.76 -27.40 1.41
N LEU A 388 12.93 -26.68 0.64
CA LEU A 388 12.33 -25.42 1.06
C LEU A 388 11.49 -25.57 2.34
N LEU A 389 10.70 -26.64 2.49
CA LEU A 389 9.94 -26.90 3.71
C LEU A 389 10.85 -27.07 4.92
N VAL A 390 11.91 -27.88 4.80
CA VAL A 390 12.86 -28.08 5.90
C VAL A 390 13.54 -26.77 6.27
N ILE A 391 13.94 -25.96 5.28
CA ILE A 391 14.48 -24.61 5.49
C ILE A 391 13.49 -23.74 6.28
N ASN A 392 12.22 -23.72 5.91
CA ASN A 392 11.19 -22.94 6.62
C ASN A 392 11.00 -23.43 8.07
N LYS A 393 11.02 -24.73 8.31
CA LYS A 393 10.97 -25.30 9.67
C LYS A 393 12.17 -24.87 10.50
N ILE A 394 13.37 -24.87 9.92
CA ILE A 394 14.60 -24.37 10.57
C ILE A 394 14.46 -22.87 10.89
N ARG A 395 14.01 -22.05 9.93
CA ARG A 395 13.76 -20.61 10.14
C ARG A 395 12.80 -20.37 11.30
N ASN A 396 11.69 -21.11 11.35
CA ASN A 396 10.70 -20.98 12.41
C ASN A 396 11.25 -21.38 13.79
N LEU A 397 12.08 -22.43 13.86
CA LEU A 397 12.75 -22.82 15.11
C LEU A 397 13.75 -21.77 15.60
N LEU A 398 14.42 -21.08 14.68
CA LEU A 398 15.42 -20.05 15.00
C LEU A 398 14.81 -18.66 15.18
N ALA A 399 13.57 -18.45 14.75
CA ALA A 399 12.85 -17.18 14.91
C ALA A 399 12.68 -16.83 16.39
N THR A 400 12.82 -15.54 16.72
CA THR A 400 12.65 -15.03 18.07
C THR A 400 11.85 -13.73 18.06
N GLU A 401 10.85 -13.65 18.93
CA GLU A 401 9.97 -12.47 19.07
C GLU A 401 10.23 -11.72 20.38
N GLY A 402 9.91 -10.41 20.39
CA GLY A 402 9.59 -9.67 21.62
C GLY A 402 10.75 -9.29 22.54
N ARG A 403 12.02 -9.41 22.12
CA ARG A 403 13.19 -8.97 22.92
C ARG A 403 13.83 -7.73 22.33
N SER A 404 14.33 -6.81 23.15
CA SER A 404 15.23 -5.77 22.62
C SER A 404 16.53 -6.42 22.12
N VAL A 405 17.16 -5.80 21.13
CA VAL A 405 18.46 -6.25 20.61
C VAL A 405 19.47 -5.13 20.72
N ALA A 406 20.74 -5.48 20.90
CA ALA A 406 21.81 -4.52 21.09
C ALA A 406 22.83 -4.58 19.95
N HIS A 407 23.31 -3.41 19.53
CA HIS A 407 24.34 -3.28 18.52
C HIS A 407 25.56 -2.56 19.12
N PHE A 408 26.70 -3.24 19.16
CA PHE A 408 27.97 -2.63 19.56
C PHE A 408 28.54 -1.84 18.38
N THR A 409 28.95 -0.61 18.66
CA THR A 409 29.43 0.30 17.62
C THR A 409 30.39 1.34 18.18
N SER A 410 31.07 2.07 17.30
CA SER A 410 31.95 3.17 17.69
C SER A 410 31.14 4.40 18.14
N LEU A 411 31.74 5.29 18.94
CA LEU A 411 31.09 6.55 19.31
C LEU A 411 30.87 7.45 18.09
N SER A 412 31.79 7.42 17.12
CA SER A 412 31.64 8.14 15.85
C SER A 412 30.40 7.68 15.07
N VAL A 413 30.11 6.39 15.04
CA VAL A 413 28.89 5.85 14.42
C VAL A 413 27.66 6.19 15.25
N ALA A 414 27.71 6.03 16.57
CA ALA A 414 26.60 6.38 17.46
C ALA A 414 26.23 7.88 17.36
N LYS A 415 27.24 8.75 17.29
CA LYS A 415 27.04 10.19 17.00
C LYS A 415 26.29 10.41 15.70
N ASN A 416 26.66 9.72 14.63
CA ASN A 416 25.97 9.88 13.35
C ASN A 416 24.52 9.37 13.40
N LEU A 417 24.28 8.23 14.04
CA LEU A 417 22.95 7.63 14.16
C LEU A 417 22.02 8.42 15.09
N ILE A 418 22.55 9.02 16.16
CA ILE A 418 21.75 9.68 17.21
C ILE A 418 21.71 11.19 17.03
N LEU A 419 22.85 11.85 16.82
CA LEU A 419 22.94 13.32 16.83
C LEU A 419 22.80 13.94 15.43
N ASN A 420 23.22 13.23 14.39
CA ASN A 420 23.15 13.70 13.00
C ASN A 420 21.97 13.08 12.22
N ASP A 421 21.14 12.27 12.89
CA ASP A 421 19.95 11.63 12.33
C ASP A 421 20.23 10.80 11.05
N SER A 422 21.39 10.14 11.00
CA SER A 422 21.75 9.27 9.89
C SER A 422 20.87 8.03 9.85
N LYS A 423 20.50 7.60 8.64
CA LYS A 423 19.78 6.34 8.41
C LYS A 423 20.62 5.14 8.82
N PHE A 424 19.96 4.13 9.38
CA PHE A 424 20.55 2.82 9.63
C PHE A 424 20.73 2.06 8.31
N ARG A 425 21.70 1.15 8.29
CA ARG A 425 22.14 0.43 7.09
C ARG A 425 22.13 -1.07 7.33
N LEU A 426 21.62 -1.80 6.35
CA LEU A 426 21.75 -3.26 6.27
C LEU A 426 22.71 -3.61 5.13
N SER A 427 23.66 -4.51 5.38
CA SER A 427 24.70 -4.88 4.40
C SER A 427 24.29 -6.11 3.61
N GLU A 428 24.68 -6.17 2.33
CA GLU A 428 24.51 -7.37 1.51
C GLU A 428 25.38 -8.52 2.05
N GLY A 429 24.81 -9.71 2.18
CA GLY A 429 25.44 -10.88 2.78
C GLY A 429 26.73 -11.35 2.08
N THR A 430 26.89 -11.08 0.79
CA THR A 430 28.10 -11.43 0.03
C THR A 430 29.26 -10.46 0.27
N PHE A 431 28.97 -9.22 0.68
CA PHE A 431 29.95 -8.15 0.91
C PHE A 431 30.13 -7.79 2.40
N LEU A 432 29.83 -8.75 3.28
CA LEU A 432 30.06 -8.61 4.72
C LEU A 432 31.55 -8.51 5.03
N ASN A 433 31.86 -7.91 6.19
CA ASN A 433 33.23 -7.76 6.68
C ASN A 433 33.88 -9.11 7.01
N ASP A 434 33.10 -10.10 7.46
CA ASP A 434 33.58 -11.45 7.75
C ASP A 434 33.21 -12.41 6.60
N THR A 435 34.22 -12.81 5.84
CA THR A 435 34.07 -13.71 4.68
C THR A 435 33.79 -15.16 5.07
N SER A 436 33.91 -15.51 6.36
CA SER A 436 33.62 -16.86 6.86
C SER A 436 32.12 -17.09 7.13
N GLU A 437 31.33 -16.02 7.16
CA GLU A 437 29.89 -16.11 7.44
C GLU A 437 29.16 -16.95 6.40
N GLY A 438 28.44 -17.96 6.90
CA GLY A 438 27.68 -18.89 6.07
C GLY A 438 28.48 -20.02 5.44
N THR A 439 29.76 -20.17 5.79
CA THR A 439 30.56 -21.33 5.34
C THR A 439 30.23 -22.61 6.13
N GLU A 440 29.75 -22.51 7.37
CA GLU A 440 29.46 -23.68 8.21
C GLU A 440 28.31 -24.52 7.70
N LEU A 441 27.26 -23.88 7.15
CA LEU A 441 26.14 -24.61 6.55
C LEU A 441 26.64 -25.48 5.39
N SER A 442 27.42 -24.88 4.47
CA SER A 442 27.97 -25.61 3.32
C SER A 442 28.89 -26.75 3.73
N ARG A 443 29.76 -26.53 4.74
CA ARG A 443 30.61 -27.59 5.30
C ARG A 443 29.79 -28.73 5.88
N TYR A 444 28.76 -28.43 6.68
CA TYR A 444 27.91 -29.44 7.29
C TYR A 444 27.14 -30.26 6.25
N LEU A 445 26.64 -29.60 5.20
CA LEU A 445 25.93 -30.24 4.09
C LEU A 445 26.85 -30.99 3.12
N GLU A 446 28.17 -30.90 3.28
CA GLU A 446 29.18 -31.54 2.43
C GLU A 446 29.09 -31.13 0.95
N ILE A 447 28.49 -29.97 0.68
CA ILE A 447 28.46 -29.38 -0.66
C ILE A 447 29.71 -28.53 -0.86
N PRO A 448 30.33 -28.55 -2.06
CA PRO A 448 31.42 -27.63 -2.36
C PRO A 448 30.98 -26.20 -2.05
N ASN A 449 31.83 -25.41 -1.39
CA ASN A 449 31.66 -23.96 -1.36
C ASN A 449 31.71 -23.49 -2.82
N SER A 450 30.55 -23.26 -3.42
CA SER A 450 30.47 -23.19 -4.87
C SER A 450 30.96 -21.88 -5.44
N THR A 451 31.19 -21.96 -6.75
CA THR A 451 31.59 -20.97 -7.75
C THR A 451 30.67 -19.74 -7.88
N ILE A 452 29.75 -19.50 -6.95
CA ILE A 452 28.91 -18.30 -6.84
C ILE A 452 29.73 -17.01 -6.92
N GLY A 453 30.96 -17.02 -6.42
CA GLY A 453 31.90 -15.92 -6.60
C GLY A 453 32.22 -15.55 -8.06
N LYS A 454 31.79 -16.31 -9.08
CA LYS A 454 31.87 -15.93 -10.50
C LYS A 454 30.60 -15.24 -11.03
N PHE A 455 29.40 -15.63 -10.57
CA PHE A 455 28.13 -15.08 -11.05
C PHE A 455 27.58 -13.94 -10.16
N GLU A 456 27.96 -13.86 -8.88
CA GLU A 456 27.50 -12.80 -7.95
C GLU A 456 28.32 -11.51 -7.96
N ARG A 457 29.46 -11.47 -8.66
CA ARG A 457 30.25 -10.23 -8.80
C ARG A 457 29.56 -9.16 -9.66
N VAL A 458 28.37 -9.43 -10.19
CA VAL A 458 27.58 -8.44 -10.93
C VAL A 458 26.92 -7.50 -9.92
N ILE A 459 27.67 -6.48 -9.52
CA ILE A 459 27.21 -5.37 -8.69
C ILE A 459 26.11 -4.56 -9.42
N ASP A 460 26.13 -4.61 -10.74
CA ASP A 460 25.48 -3.66 -11.65
C ASP A 460 23.95 -3.79 -11.75
N LYS A 461 23.36 -4.92 -11.35
CA LYS A 461 21.89 -5.09 -11.38
C LYS A 461 21.28 -4.65 -10.06
N LYS A 462 20.68 -3.46 -10.08
CA LYS A 462 20.00 -2.80 -8.94
C LYS A 462 18.90 -3.63 -8.27
N PHE A 463 18.31 -4.58 -8.99
CA PHE A 463 17.06 -5.27 -8.61
C PHE A 463 17.16 -6.79 -8.52
N LEU A 464 18.36 -7.38 -8.55
CA LEU A 464 18.50 -8.80 -8.23
C LEU A 464 18.18 -9.01 -6.74
N PRO A 465 17.31 -9.98 -6.37
CA PRO A 465 17.04 -10.30 -4.99
C PRO A 465 18.32 -10.85 -4.34
N LYS A 466 18.84 -10.12 -3.35
CA LYS A 466 20.03 -10.47 -2.56
C LYS A 466 19.68 -10.45 -1.09
N TRP A 467 20.38 -11.24 -0.27
CA TRP A 467 20.15 -11.26 1.17
C TRP A 467 20.88 -10.10 1.83
N PHE A 468 20.17 -9.32 2.64
CA PHE A 468 20.75 -8.27 3.47
C PHE A 468 20.59 -8.62 4.94
N ILE A 469 21.63 -8.31 5.71
CA ILE A 469 21.78 -8.81 7.07
C ILE A 469 22.03 -7.64 8.01
N GLY A 470 21.38 -7.68 9.17
CA GLY A 470 21.68 -6.85 10.32
C GLY A 470 22.03 -7.73 11.51
N SER A 471 23.20 -7.49 12.10
CA SER A 471 23.74 -8.28 13.21
C SER A 471 23.62 -7.53 14.54
N PHE A 472 23.09 -8.24 15.52
CA PHE A 472 22.86 -7.74 16.87
C PHE A 472 23.22 -8.82 17.89
N VAL A 473 23.26 -8.44 19.17
CA VAL A 473 23.35 -9.37 20.30
C VAL A 473 22.12 -9.24 21.18
N GLN A 474 21.93 -10.20 22.09
CA GLN A 474 20.82 -10.16 23.03
C GLN A 474 20.96 -9.00 24.03
N GLU A 475 19.82 -8.50 24.52
CA GLU A 475 19.77 -7.42 25.52
C GLU A 475 20.56 -7.73 26.80
N SER A 476 20.67 -9.01 27.18
CA SER A 476 21.49 -9.45 28.32
C SER A 476 22.99 -9.15 28.12
N GLU A 477 23.46 -9.13 26.88
CA GLU A 477 24.87 -8.96 26.52
C GLU A 477 25.23 -7.50 26.22
N THR A 478 24.41 -6.54 26.67
CA THR A 478 24.64 -5.09 26.43
C THR A 478 25.90 -4.53 27.08
N ASN A 479 26.50 -5.26 28.03
CA ASN A 479 27.69 -4.85 28.75
C ASN A 479 28.59 -6.07 29.03
N ASP A 480 29.24 -6.59 27.99
CA ASP A 480 30.15 -7.74 28.06
C ASP A 480 31.58 -7.35 27.65
N LEU A 481 32.58 -7.85 28.38
CA LEU A 481 33.99 -7.49 28.20
C LEU A 481 34.55 -7.98 26.86
N THR A 482 34.14 -9.16 26.41
CA THR A 482 34.59 -9.76 25.15
C THR A 482 34.03 -8.97 23.98
N LEU A 483 32.74 -8.62 24.03
CA LEU A 483 32.09 -7.78 23.02
C LEU A 483 32.67 -6.36 22.99
N TRP A 484 33.03 -5.78 24.14
CA TRP A 484 33.74 -4.49 24.19
C TRP A 484 35.10 -4.53 23.50
N ARG A 485 35.85 -5.61 23.70
CA ARG A 485 37.16 -5.82 23.06
C ARG A 485 37.02 -6.01 21.56
N MET A 486 36.02 -6.75 21.10
CA MET A 486 35.86 -7.07 19.68
C MET A 486 35.18 -5.93 18.88
N TYR A 487 34.03 -5.44 19.37
CA TYR A 487 33.11 -4.60 18.60
C TYR A 487 32.96 -3.19 19.16
N GLY A 488 33.31 -2.97 20.43
CA GLY A 488 33.27 -1.65 21.08
C GLY A 488 34.48 -0.77 20.79
N LYS A 489 35.01 -0.79 19.56
CA LYS A 489 36.23 -0.06 19.18
C LYS A 489 35.92 1.35 18.68
N GLU A 490 36.82 2.29 18.94
CA GLU A 490 36.88 3.58 18.23
C GLU A 490 38.25 3.66 17.53
N GLY A 491 38.26 3.56 16.20
CA GLY A 491 39.51 3.35 15.46
C GLY A 491 40.20 2.05 15.89
N ALA A 492 41.43 2.15 16.40
CA ALA A 492 42.20 1.00 16.90
C ALA A 492 41.99 0.75 18.41
N ASP A 493 41.34 1.67 19.13
CA ASP A 493 41.22 1.62 20.58
C ASP A 493 40.01 0.80 21.03
N GLU A 494 40.27 -0.26 21.78
CA GLU A 494 39.24 -1.14 22.32
C GLU A 494 38.45 -0.50 23.48
N ALA A 495 37.17 -0.88 23.57
CA ALA A 495 36.23 -0.51 24.62
C ALA A 495 35.97 1.00 24.80
N GLN A 496 36.22 1.78 23.75
CA GLN A 496 35.89 3.21 23.64
C GLN A 496 34.60 3.48 22.85
N GLY A 497 33.91 2.45 22.38
CA GLY A 497 32.62 2.56 21.70
C GLY A 497 31.43 2.59 22.67
N CYS A 498 30.27 2.24 22.16
CA CYS A 498 29.04 2.04 22.93
C CYS A 498 28.21 0.88 22.38
N SER A 499 27.27 0.39 23.18
CA SER A 499 26.20 -0.50 22.72
C SER A 499 24.89 0.28 22.68
N ILE A 500 24.14 0.15 21.59
CA ILE A 500 22.83 0.77 21.40
C ILE A 500 21.79 -0.34 21.39
N THR A 501 20.89 -0.31 22.37
CA THR A 501 19.78 -1.25 22.49
C THR A 501 18.54 -0.64 21.86
N VAL A 502 17.87 -1.42 21.01
CA VAL A 502 16.65 -1.03 20.31
C VAL A 502 15.53 -2.00 20.61
N ASN A 503 14.31 -1.48 20.75
CA ASN A 503 13.11 -2.30 20.87
C ASN A 503 12.80 -2.94 19.51
N SER A 504 12.85 -4.27 19.45
CA SER A 504 12.64 -5.01 18.20
C SER A 504 11.27 -4.75 17.58
N ASN A 505 10.19 -4.73 18.36
CA ASN A 505 8.86 -4.49 17.80
C ASN A 505 8.75 -3.09 17.17
N LYS A 506 9.29 -2.05 17.82
CA LYS A 506 9.35 -0.71 17.22
C LYS A 506 10.20 -0.70 15.95
N LEU A 507 11.34 -1.39 15.96
CA LEU A 507 12.23 -1.47 14.82
C LEU A 507 11.56 -2.17 13.63
N LEU A 508 10.91 -3.31 13.85
CA LEU A 508 10.14 -4.04 12.84
C LEU A 508 8.98 -3.19 12.29
N ASN A 509 8.27 -2.48 13.15
CA ASN A 509 7.23 -1.53 12.72
C ASN A 509 7.81 -0.42 11.82
N GLN A 510 8.98 0.12 12.15
CA GLN A 510 9.64 1.11 11.30
C GLN A 510 10.12 0.53 9.97
N PHE A 511 10.52 -0.75 9.91
CA PHE A 511 10.80 -1.43 8.64
C PHE A 511 9.54 -1.55 7.77
N ASN A 512 8.40 -1.87 8.38
CA ASN A 512 7.11 -1.89 7.69
C ASN A 512 6.74 -0.49 7.16
N GLU A 513 6.93 0.56 7.97
CA GLU A 513 6.72 1.96 7.56
C GLU A 513 7.72 2.41 6.48
N PHE A 514 8.95 1.90 6.50
CA PHE A 514 9.94 2.20 5.48
C PHE A 514 9.52 1.62 4.12
N ILE A 515 9.00 0.39 4.09
CA ILE A 515 8.36 -0.18 2.89
C ILE A 515 7.21 0.70 2.45
N TYR A 516 6.34 1.08 3.39
CA TYR A 516 5.18 1.92 3.14
C TYR A 516 5.54 3.23 2.41
N ASN A 517 6.65 3.84 2.81
CA ASN A 517 7.07 5.16 2.34
C ASN A 517 8.07 5.11 1.16
N SER A 518 8.68 3.95 0.87
CA SER A 518 9.53 3.78 -0.31
C SER A 518 8.67 3.80 -1.58
N ASP A 519 8.88 4.84 -2.39
CA ASP A 519 7.93 5.37 -3.37
C ASP A 519 7.45 4.36 -4.43
N LYS A 520 6.23 3.83 -4.23
CA LYS A 520 5.22 3.60 -5.27
C LYS A 520 3.86 3.90 -4.65
N SER A 521 3.11 4.80 -5.28
CA SER A 521 1.72 5.14 -4.92
C SER A 521 0.81 3.92 -4.70
N TYR A 522 1.20 2.78 -5.29
CA TYR A 522 0.50 1.52 -5.23
C TYR A 522 0.63 0.79 -3.88
N PHE A 523 1.84 0.48 -3.38
CA PHE A 523 2.01 -0.15 -2.06
C PHE A 523 1.41 0.69 -0.93
N ARG A 524 1.44 2.02 -1.10
CA ARG A 524 0.82 2.99 -0.20
C ARG A 524 -0.69 2.77 -0.01
N ASN A 525 -1.39 2.31 -1.04
CA ASN A 525 -2.82 1.99 -0.97
C ASN A 525 -3.06 0.59 -0.39
N ILE A 526 -2.22 -0.39 -0.73
CA ILE A 526 -2.28 -1.77 -0.18
C ILE A 526 -2.11 -1.75 1.34
N LEU A 527 -1.03 -1.11 1.80
CA LEU A 527 -0.61 -1.09 3.21
C LEU A 527 -1.48 -0.17 4.10
N GLN A 528 -2.24 0.75 3.51
CA GLN A 528 -3.26 1.51 4.24
C GLN A 528 -4.56 0.71 4.43
N GLN A 529 -4.87 -0.23 3.52
CA GLN A 529 -6.10 -1.01 3.53
C GLN A 529 -5.93 -2.39 4.18
N SER A 530 -4.74 -3.00 4.08
CA SER A 530 -4.34 -4.10 4.94
C SER A 530 -4.11 -3.54 6.34
N SER A 531 -5.09 -3.75 7.22
CA SER A 531 -5.03 -3.46 8.66
C SER A 531 -3.60 -3.67 9.17
N GLY A 532 -2.98 -2.63 9.73
CA GLY A 532 -1.55 -2.51 10.04
C GLY A 532 -0.95 -3.59 10.94
N GLU A 533 -0.92 -4.83 10.45
CA GLU A 533 -0.38 -6.02 11.06
C GLU A 533 0.22 -6.94 9.97
N ASN A 534 1.56 -6.86 9.96
CA ASN A 534 2.55 -7.89 9.72
C ASN A 534 2.88 -8.26 8.26
N PHE A 535 3.79 -7.46 7.70
CA PHE A 535 4.83 -7.86 6.73
C PHE A 535 5.86 -8.82 7.38
N ASP A 536 5.43 -9.66 8.32
CA ASP A 536 6.34 -10.30 9.29
C ASP A 536 7.31 -11.27 8.66
N GLN A 537 6.94 -11.94 7.57
CA GLN A 537 7.70 -13.12 7.15
C GLN A 537 9.14 -12.81 6.72
N ASP A 538 9.43 -11.57 6.31
CA ASP A 538 10.78 -11.14 5.96
C ASP A 538 11.49 -10.32 7.05
N PHE A 539 10.77 -9.73 8.03
CA PHE A 539 11.37 -8.97 9.12
C PHE A 539 11.22 -9.71 10.45
N VAL A 540 11.94 -10.82 10.55
CA VAL A 540 12.03 -11.61 11.79
C VAL A 540 13.46 -11.55 12.30
N PHE A 541 13.61 -11.53 13.62
CA PHE A 541 14.90 -11.77 14.25
C PHE A 541 15.13 -13.27 14.41
N PHE A 542 16.31 -13.72 14.01
CA PHE A 542 16.71 -15.13 14.07
C PHE A 542 17.91 -15.28 15.00
N GLN A 543 17.89 -16.33 15.81
CA GLN A 543 19.02 -16.74 16.62
C GLN A 543 20.06 -17.46 15.74
N VAL A 544 21.34 -17.21 15.99
CA VAL A 544 22.44 -17.91 15.32
C VAL A 544 22.68 -19.27 15.98
N ALA A 545 22.80 -20.30 15.15
CA ALA A 545 23.14 -21.67 15.55
C ALA A 545 24.64 -21.94 15.38
N TYR A 546 25.25 -22.52 16.41
CA TYR A 546 26.69 -22.70 16.48
C TYR A 546 27.07 -24.17 16.27
N TYR A 547 27.92 -24.44 15.29
CA TYR A 547 28.35 -25.79 14.92
C TYR A 547 29.41 -26.32 15.88
N GLN A 548 29.16 -27.50 16.45
CA GLN A 548 30.04 -28.21 17.37
C GLN A 548 30.74 -29.36 16.64
N THR A 549 32.01 -29.17 16.30
CA THR A 549 32.79 -30.16 15.54
C THR A 549 32.93 -31.51 16.27
N SER A 550 32.91 -31.52 17.60
CA SER A 550 33.07 -32.75 18.40
C SER A 550 31.87 -33.70 18.30
N THR A 551 30.67 -33.16 18.11
CA THR A 551 29.41 -33.92 18.09
C THR A 551 28.74 -33.88 16.71
N SER A 552 29.25 -33.08 15.78
CA SER A 552 28.65 -32.80 14.48
C SER A 552 27.20 -32.30 14.58
N THR A 553 26.93 -31.48 15.61
CA THR A 553 25.60 -30.93 15.90
C THR A 553 25.66 -29.40 15.99
N PHE A 554 24.51 -28.76 15.80
CA PHE A 554 24.34 -27.33 16.08
C PHE A 554 23.78 -27.12 17.49
N ILE A 555 24.20 -26.04 18.14
CA ILE A 555 23.66 -25.60 19.42
C ILE A 555 23.27 -24.13 19.36
N VAL A 556 22.08 -23.84 19.88
CA VAL A 556 21.59 -22.48 20.14
C VAL A 556 21.46 -22.35 21.66
N PRO A 557 22.30 -21.53 22.34
CA PRO A 557 22.33 -21.46 23.81
C PRO A 557 20.98 -21.11 24.45
N THR A 558 20.16 -20.31 23.76
CA THR A 558 18.86 -19.84 24.25
C THR A 558 17.68 -20.73 23.90
N LEU A 559 17.90 -21.74 23.07
CA LEU A 559 16.87 -22.70 22.69
C LEU A 559 16.80 -23.82 23.75
N SER A 560 15.61 -24.36 24.02
CA SER A 560 15.47 -25.45 24.99
C SER A 560 16.25 -26.70 24.53
N PRO A 561 16.56 -27.64 25.43
CA PRO A 561 17.17 -28.92 25.05
C PRO A 561 16.37 -29.63 23.94
N GLU A 562 15.04 -29.67 24.05
CA GLU A 562 14.14 -30.26 23.06
C GLU A 562 14.18 -29.48 21.74
N GLY A 563 14.25 -28.14 21.80
CA GLY A 563 14.39 -27.30 20.63
C GLY A 563 15.71 -27.55 19.90
N ASN A 564 16.83 -27.72 20.61
CA ASN A 564 18.12 -28.08 20.02
C ASN A 564 18.09 -29.47 19.39
N VAL A 565 17.41 -30.44 20.01
CA VAL A 565 17.17 -31.77 19.41
C VAL A 565 16.36 -31.64 18.12
N SER A 566 15.29 -30.84 18.14
CA SER A 566 14.45 -30.58 16.97
C SER A 566 15.25 -29.92 15.84
N LEU A 567 16.04 -28.89 16.15
CA LEU A 567 16.93 -28.23 15.19
C LEU A 567 17.84 -29.25 14.50
N ASN A 568 18.55 -30.08 15.26
CA ASN A 568 19.45 -31.06 14.69
C ASN A 568 18.74 -32.15 13.89
N HIS A 569 17.52 -32.55 14.30
CA HIS A 569 16.69 -33.43 13.49
C HIS A 569 16.38 -32.81 12.11
N ARG A 570 15.97 -31.54 12.07
CA ARG A 570 15.73 -30.80 10.82
C ARG A 570 17.00 -30.59 10.01
N MET A 571 18.15 -30.34 10.65
CA MET A 571 19.43 -30.20 9.95
C MET A 571 19.86 -31.51 9.28
N ASN A 572 19.66 -32.66 9.93
CA ASN A 572 19.91 -33.96 9.32
C ASN A 572 18.94 -34.24 8.16
N GLU A 573 17.65 -33.93 8.34
CA GLU A 573 16.63 -34.01 7.28
C GLU A 573 17.05 -33.16 6.06
N LEU A 574 17.50 -31.91 6.30
CA LEU A 574 18.00 -31.03 5.25
C LEU A 574 19.21 -31.65 4.54
N LYS A 575 20.18 -32.16 5.30
CA LYS A 575 21.39 -32.78 4.76
C LYS A 575 21.08 -33.95 3.84
N GLU A 576 20.15 -34.82 4.23
CA GLU A 576 19.71 -35.94 3.39
C GLU A 576 19.03 -35.46 2.11
N GLN A 577 18.08 -34.52 2.22
CA GLN A 577 17.34 -34.01 1.06
C GLN A 577 18.26 -33.28 0.07
N VAL A 578 19.20 -32.47 0.57
CA VAL A 578 20.20 -31.75 -0.23
C VAL A 578 21.14 -32.72 -0.92
N ARG A 579 21.62 -33.76 -0.22
CA ARG A 579 22.51 -34.77 -0.80
C ARG A 579 21.84 -35.53 -1.93
N GLU A 580 20.61 -36.01 -1.71
CA GLU A 580 19.84 -36.70 -2.75
C GLU A 580 19.63 -35.82 -3.99
N TYR A 581 19.31 -34.54 -3.78
CA TYR A 581 19.16 -33.58 -4.86
C TYR A 581 20.49 -33.35 -5.60
N TYR A 582 21.57 -33.13 -4.87
CA TYR A 582 22.89 -32.85 -5.44
C TYR A 582 23.47 -34.06 -6.18
N ASP A 583 23.27 -35.28 -5.68
CA ASP A 583 23.68 -36.51 -6.37
C ASP A 583 22.97 -36.66 -7.73
N LYS A 584 21.73 -36.19 -7.83
CA LYS A 584 20.92 -36.27 -9.06
C LYS A 584 21.17 -35.11 -10.03
N TYR A 585 21.30 -33.89 -9.52
CA TYR A 585 21.30 -32.65 -10.31
C TYR A 585 22.58 -31.83 -10.20
N GLY A 586 23.58 -32.26 -9.42
CA GLY A 586 24.80 -31.50 -9.15
C GLY A 586 25.71 -31.24 -10.35
N HIS A 587 25.39 -31.81 -11.52
CA HIS A 587 26.06 -31.52 -12.79
C HIS A 587 25.37 -30.43 -13.62
N ASP A 588 24.14 -30.04 -13.27
CA ASP A 588 23.40 -28.96 -13.92
C ASP A 588 23.60 -27.65 -13.14
N GLU A 589 24.31 -26.69 -13.75
CA GLU A 589 24.61 -25.39 -13.14
C GLU A 589 23.35 -24.61 -12.74
N THR A 590 22.24 -24.79 -13.47
CA THR A 590 20.98 -24.11 -13.19
C THR A 590 20.34 -24.68 -11.91
N GLU A 591 20.24 -26.00 -11.81
CA GLU A 591 19.66 -26.67 -10.63
C GLU A 591 20.52 -26.43 -9.37
N VAL A 592 21.85 -26.45 -9.50
CA VAL A 592 22.77 -26.09 -8.40
C VAL A 592 22.55 -24.66 -7.93
N TYR A 593 22.41 -23.70 -8.86
CA TYR A 593 22.12 -22.31 -8.51
C TYR A 593 20.81 -22.16 -7.73
N PHE A 594 19.75 -22.89 -8.09
CA PHE A 594 18.47 -22.85 -7.37
C PHE A 594 18.57 -23.43 -5.96
N LEU A 595 19.23 -24.57 -5.82
CA LEU A 595 19.50 -25.16 -4.50
C LEU A 595 20.24 -24.15 -3.61
N GLU A 596 21.24 -23.46 -4.15
CA GLU A 596 22.01 -22.46 -3.40
C GLU A 596 21.18 -21.23 -3.05
N SER A 597 20.31 -20.77 -3.96
CA SER A 597 19.35 -19.72 -3.69
C SER A 597 18.43 -20.08 -2.51
N LEU A 598 17.96 -21.32 -2.43
CA LEU A 598 17.20 -21.81 -1.27
C LEU A 598 18.04 -21.78 0.01
N LEU A 599 19.23 -22.39 -0.01
CA LEU A 599 20.10 -22.48 1.17
C LEU A 599 20.53 -21.09 1.68
N SER A 600 20.64 -20.10 0.79
CA SER A 600 21.02 -18.73 1.17
C SER A 600 20.03 -18.05 2.13
N GLN A 601 18.79 -18.52 2.23
CA GLN A 601 17.79 -18.06 3.21
C GLN A 601 18.21 -18.27 4.66
N ILE A 602 18.95 -19.35 4.93
CA ILE A 602 19.38 -19.74 6.28
C ILE A 602 20.89 -19.77 6.44
N LYS A 603 21.64 -19.67 5.34
CA LYS A 603 23.11 -19.70 5.31
C LYS A 603 23.74 -18.84 6.41
N TYR A 604 23.25 -17.62 6.57
CA TYR A 604 23.80 -16.65 7.51
C TYR A 604 23.33 -16.84 8.96
N LEU A 605 22.63 -17.93 9.28
CA LEU A 605 22.21 -18.28 10.64
C LEU A 605 23.16 -19.29 11.31
N PHE A 606 24.27 -19.64 10.67
CA PHE A 606 25.20 -20.66 11.17
C PHE A 606 26.63 -20.14 11.32
N LYS A 607 27.24 -20.39 12.48
CA LYS A 607 28.63 -20.02 12.82
C LYS A 607 29.36 -21.17 13.53
N THR A 608 30.69 -21.08 13.64
CA THR A 608 31.49 -21.99 14.48
C THR A 608 31.22 -21.73 15.98
N GLU A 609 31.33 -22.77 16.81
CA GLU A 609 31.23 -22.68 18.27
C GLU A 609 32.22 -21.68 18.91
N ASP A 610 33.31 -21.30 18.23
CA ASP A 610 34.25 -20.27 18.72
C ASP A 610 33.55 -18.92 19.00
N TYR A 611 32.48 -18.61 18.25
CA TYR A 611 31.70 -17.38 18.39
C TYR A 611 30.43 -17.54 19.25
N LYS A 612 30.26 -18.68 19.93
CA LYS A 612 29.05 -18.99 20.72
C LYS A 612 28.78 -17.98 21.84
N HIS A 613 29.83 -17.36 22.36
CA HIS A 613 29.73 -16.33 23.40
C HIS A 613 29.05 -15.05 22.91
N GLU A 614 29.01 -14.78 21.60
CA GLU A 614 28.36 -13.59 21.03
C GLU A 614 26.83 -13.64 21.17
N GLN A 615 26.25 -14.85 21.24
CA GLN A 615 24.80 -15.08 21.26
C GLN A 615 24.05 -14.21 20.25
N GLU A 616 24.54 -14.20 19.02
CA GLU A 616 24.13 -13.26 17.98
C GLU A 616 22.67 -13.49 17.57
N VAL A 617 21.99 -12.37 17.28
CA VAL A 617 20.65 -12.32 16.74
C VAL A 617 20.70 -11.51 15.44
N ARG A 618 20.14 -12.07 14.37
CA ARG A 618 20.21 -11.50 13.02
C ARG A 618 18.83 -11.17 12.49
N ILE A 619 18.70 -10.06 11.80
CA ILE A 619 17.61 -9.85 10.83
C ILE A 619 18.17 -10.19 9.45
N ILE A 620 17.44 -11.01 8.69
CA ILE A 620 17.82 -11.41 7.32
C ILE A 620 16.65 -11.08 6.42
N ILE A 621 16.86 -10.17 5.46
CA ILE A 621 15.83 -9.68 4.56
C ILE A 621 16.17 -9.98 3.09
N ARG A 622 15.16 -10.30 2.28
CA ARG A 622 15.32 -10.46 0.82
C ARG A 622 15.25 -9.08 0.15
N GLY A 623 16.40 -8.60 -0.29
CA GLY A 623 16.65 -7.26 -0.81
C GLY A 623 16.01 -6.91 -2.15
N GLY A 624 15.32 -7.86 -2.80
CA GLY A 624 14.63 -7.62 -4.08
C GLY A 624 13.57 -6.52 -3.97
N MET A 625 13.11 -6.22 -2.75
CA MET A 625 12.09 -5.23 -2.40
C MET A 625 12.60 -3.80 -2.17
N PHE A 626 13.92 -3.54 -2.23
CA PHE A 626 14.49 -2.24 -1.84
C PHE A 626 15.52 -1.73 -2.86
N PRO A 627 15.64 -0.41 -3.05
CA PRO A 627 16.77 0.15 -3.76
C PRO A 627 18.05 -0.05 -2.92
N LYS A 628 19.04 -0.75 -3.49
CA LYS A 628 20.38 -0.87 -2.89
C LYS A 628 21.29 0.28 -3.30
N GLU A 629 22.15 0.69 -2.37
CA GLU A 629 23.26 1.61 -2.59
C GLU A 629 24.57 0.85 -2.72
N VAL A 630 25.44 1.35 -3.59
CA VAL A 630 26.74 0.75 -3.90
C VAL A 630 27.80 1.83 -3.75
N ASP A 631 28.75 1.60 -2.85
CA ASP A 631 29.92 2.45 -2.66
C ASP A 631 31.15 1.76 -3.26
N MET A 632 31.60 2.28 -4.40
CA MET A 632 32.72 1.76 -5.19
C MET A 632 34.09 2.17 -4.66
N ASN A 633 34.17 2.99 -3.60
CA ASN A 633 35.45 3.42 -3.02
C ASN A 633 36.14 2.33 -2.19
N PHE A 634 35.45 1.21 -1.94
CA PHE A 634 35.96 0.05 -1.22
C PHE A 634 36.24 -1.10 -2.18
N THR A 635 37.21 -1.94 -1.85
CA THR A 635 37.54 -3.16 -2.60
C THR A 635 37.49 -4.38 -1.66
N PRO A 636 36.47 -5.25 -1.76
CA PRO A 636 35.34 -5.19 -2.69
C PRO A 636 34.37 -4.03 -2.36
N PRO A 637 33.52 -3.60 -3.31
CA PRO A 637 32.55 -2.53 -3.09
C PRO A 637 31.60 -2.83 -1.94
N LYS A 638 31.21 -1.79 -1.20
CA LYS A 638 30.21 -1.94 -0.13
C LYS A 638 28.81 -1.81 -0.73
N VAL A 639 27.97 -2.81 -0.49
CA VAL A 639 26.58 -2.82 -0.93
C VAL A 639 25.66 -2.86 0.29
N TYR A 640 24.69 -1.94 0.34
CA TYR A 640 23.81 -1.78 1.50
C TYR A 640 22.44 -1.18 1.14
N ILE A 641 21.48 -1.32 2.04
CA ILE A 641 20.19 -0.62 1.97
C ILE A 641 20.18 0.46 3.06
N ASN A 642 19.91 1.71 2.68
CA ASN A 642 19.64 2.79 3.63
C ASN A 642 18.17 2.74 4.06
N THR A 643 17.92 2.55 5.35
CA THR A 643 16.57 2.36 5.90
C THR A 643 16.01 3.69 6.44
N PHE A 644 15.86 3.79 7.75
CA PHE A 644 15.28 4.90 8.49
C PHE A 644 16.18 5.27 9.70
N PRO A 645 16.00 6.45 10.31
CA PRO A 645 16.70 6.80 11.53
C PRO A 645 16.22 5.96 12.72
N ILE A 646 17.14 5.34 13.45
CA ILE A 646 16.80 4.38 14.52
C ILE A 646 16.49 5.03 15.88
N GLY A 647 16.70 6.34 16.02
CA GLY A 647 16.50 7.09 17.27
C GLY A 647 15.18 6.75 18.01
N PRO A 648 14.01 6.74 17.32
CA PRO A 648 12.72 6.37 17.91
C PRO A 648 12.64 4.96 18.53
N CYS A 649 13.53 4.06 18.12
CA CYS A 649 13.57 2.67 18.55
C CYS A 649 14.51 2.43 19.74
N ILE A 650 15.40 3.39 20.08
CA ILE A 650 16.43 3.23 21.11
C ILE A 650 15.80 3.20 22.50
N THR A 651 16.15 2.20 23.30
CA THR A 651 15.69 2.02 24.69
C THR A 651 16.81 2.17 25.70
N LYS A 652 18.04 1.79 25.33
CA LYS A 652 19.19 1.82 26.24
C LYS A 652 20.50 2.07 25.49
N ILE A 653 21.42 2.81 26.09
CA ILE A 653 22.78 3.02 25.60
C ILE A 653 23.75 2.67 26.73
N VAL A 654 24.75 1.83 26.45
CA VAL A 654 25.86 1.60 27.39
C VAL A 654 27.13 2.15 26.77
N LEU A 655 27.80 3.05 27.45
CA LEU A 655 29.11 3.58 27.05
C LEU A 655 30.20 2.63 27.54
N GLY A 656 31.18 2.35 26.69
CA GLY A 656 32.30 1.46 27.01
C GLY A 656 33.13 1.97 28.20
N PRO A 657 33.82 1.06 28.92
CA PRO A 657 34.55 1.40 30.14
C PRO A 657 35.76 2.33 29.91
N LYS A 658 36.22 2.49 28.67
CA LYS A 658 37.34 3.38 28.31
C LYS A 658 36.89 4.66 27.59
N VAL A 659 35.59 4.94 27.54
CA VAL A 659 35.07 6.15 26.91
C VAL A 659 35.53 7.39 27.69
N ASN A 660 36.27 8.27 27.01
CA ASN A 660 36.66 9.56 27.56
C ASN A 660 35.44 10.49 27.65
N ARG A 661 35.28 11.19 28.79
CA ARG A 661 34.17 12.13 29.05
C ARG A 661 32.79 11.48 28.81
N ALA A 662 32.64 10.25 29.31
CA ALA A 662 31.43 9.44 29.10
C ALA A 662 30.16 10.09 29.64
N ASP A 663 30.27 10.87 30.72
CA ASP A 663 29.22 11.70 31.29
C ASP A 663 28.69 12.77 30.31
N GLU A 664 29.58 13.39 29.55
CA GLU A 664 29.19 14.37 28.53
C GLU A 664 28.50 13.71 27.33
N TRP A 665 29.01 12.57 26.89
CA TRP A 665 28.37 11.77 25.84
C TRP A 665 26.98 11.31 26.25
N ALA A 666 26.84 10.81 27.47
CA ALA A 666 25.54 10.41 28.02
C ALA A 666 24.55 11.58 28.04
N SER A 667 25.00 12.75 28.49
CA SER A 667 24.18 13.97 28.51
C SER A 667 23.75 14.40 27.10
N ALA A 668 24.67 14.36 26.13
CA ALA A 668 24.39 14.73 24.74
C ALA A 668 23.37 13.79 24.08
N PHE A 669 23.53 12.48 24.25
CA PHE A 669 22.57 11.49 23.72
C PHE A 669 21.19 11.62 24.38
N TYR A 670 21.14 11.78 25.70
CA TYR A 670 19.89 11.97 26.43
C TYR A 670 19.12 13.19 25.93
N TYR A 671 19.80 14.35 25.87
CA TYR A 671 19.18 15.60 25.45
C TYR A 671 18.65 15.56 24.01
N HIS A 672 19.35 14.87 23.11
CA HIS A 672 18.90 14.76 21.72
C HIS A 672 17.69 13.83 21.58
N LEU A 673 17.72 12.66 22.24
CA LEU A 673 16.62 11.69 22.17
C LEU A 673 15.37 12.16 22.92
N GLU A 674 15.53 12.96 23.99
CA GLU A 674 14.37 13.54 24.68
C GLU A 674 13.56 14.47 23.77
N LYS A 675 14.22 15.20 22.85
CA LYS A 675 13.53 16.03 21.85
C LYS A 675 12.65 15.23 20.89
N THR A 676 12.90 13.93 20.75
CA THR A 676 12.10 13.03 19.92
C THR A 676 11.08 12.23 20.74
N ASN A 677 10.79 12.65 21.98
CA ASN A 677 9.93 11.95 22.95
C ASN A 677 10.42 10.55 23.33
N VAL A 678 11.72 10.28 23.20
CA VAL A 678 12.35 9.03 23.64
C VAL A 678 13.19 9.30 24.87
N ARG A 679 13.02 8.48 25.91
CA ARG A 679 13.82 8.57 27.14
C ARG A 679 14.58 7.26 27.35
N PRO A 680 15.79 7.13 26.77
CA PRO A 680 16.57 5.90 26.90
C PRO A 680 17.24 5.83 28.27
N GLU A 681 17.50 4.61 28.75
CA GLU A 681 18.41 4.39 29.86
C GLU A 681 19.85 4.54 29.37
N ILE A 682 20.68 5.35 30.02
CA ILE A 682 22.09 5.52 29.61
C ILE A 682 23.00 5.15 30.79
N PHE A 683 23.88 4.18 30.54
CA PHE A 683 24.83 3.67 31.52
C PHE A 683 26.27 3.85 31.03
N ILE A 684 27.19 3.96 31.99
CA ILE A 684 28.63 3.90 31.74
C ILE A 684 29.11 2.57 32.30
N SER A 685 29.74 1.75 31.47
CA SER A 685 30.26 0.46 31.90
C SER A 685 31.35 0.62 32.95
N SER A 686 31.22 -0.11 34.07
CA SER A 686 32.22 -0.20 35.12
C SER A 686 32.99 -1.53 35.09
N LEU A 687 32.92 -2.27 33.99
CA LEU A 687 33.61 -3.55 33.88
C LEU A 687 35.12 -3.35 34.07
N PRO A 688 35.80 -4.23 34.82
CA PRO A 688 37.23 -4.12 35.06
C PRO A 688 37.99 -4.37 33.74
N PHE A 689 38.36 -3.28 33.08
CA PHE A 689 39.19 -3.29 31.88
C PHE A 689 40.64 -3.05 32.31
N LYS A 690 41.31 -4.12 32.76
CA LYS A 690 42.74 -4.10 33.08
C LYS A 690 43.54 -4.89 32.06
#